data_AF-A0A6V8HNL4-F1
#
_entry.id   AF-A0A6V8HNL4-F1
#
_cell.length_a   1.000
_cell.length_b   1.000
_cell.length_c   1.000
_cell.angle_alpha   90.00
_cell.angle_beta   90.00
_cell.angle_gamma   90.00
#
_symmetry.space_group_name_H-M   'P 1'
#
loop_
_entity.id
_entity.type
_entity.pdbx_description
1 polymer ?
#
loop_
_entity_poly.entity_id
_entity_poly.type
_entity_poly.pdbx_seq_one_letter_code
_entity_poly.pdbx_strand_id
1 'polypeptide(L)'
;MSDPSTKRRRLNGPTAADRETSPGYTSAGNDQDSKVANASNQAKQSKPQNSTKSANRFAEVGKATGLSKSSIFKLQTDELLAGLRPDYDKLVSTVQRNLRQIRDILQQVPERESKRADVAAKELRDKYRVTVPFPCHSSDDLAKCHVSSKPPTSIDLVGSVILRAGLQATEPFNVDIAVTIPSTLFQPKDYRNYKYFQKRAFYIACIAASLREAKVPFSIQYEYQDGDVLRPIIVLEPTENAAKDSLKQLIRIRILTAVEDDLFPVARTLPSKNNIQASGAEDEPQSTDENKSSPYYNSALRFESTVIPYQKWLQSSLKKYASMRDACLLGQTWLRQHGFASSIEKGGFGSFEWMLLLALLFEGGGANGKAILLPSYSSYQIFKAAMQYLVARDLMQPLSLFANDVEFPAGGPVFFDGKRGLNILYKMTIGSYKLLRHECSLTLSLLNETRFDNFEKVFIAQNNDPMLKFDRLVSLTPQQQVADPLHSVSYQNHIYDILEKSLGDRAKVISLWTDSPSPRPLKSKSLKETHSQHISIGLILDPENASRLVDHGPAAEMQEQAAAFRAFWGDKAELRRFRDGSILESLVWSDQGSVVDQILVYSLSRHLKVSRQSIKCIGDEFDETLQQLAGSEKQTAAMFQGVRDAFQSLQSSFQSMDDIPLQVRHLQPASPFLRSTAVISDPNDIGLTPVDINLQLESSTKWPDNLDAIQMTKVAFLLRIGEALKDNGDVNSFRVGLENESRRLVNRAFLDIVHKTGIQFRLRIHHEREATLLERKLKEGGLSPQYKEDVGAALFEYKKTFIHTPRLTQVVQTLSNRYPLLSPTVRLMKYWFNSQLLLSHVTEEFVELLAINVYVSTHPWASPSSLMTGFYRTLSLLSKWNWQQEPLILDMGGLTTEDVRAIETRFLAWRNIDPAMKKVGGNVREFEWRSSSKFKLDLRLAAFMDINDAFSASADTHTGHLVDDFGYVFVSLTAATGAVAYCRDGEYPWFFSDTSE
;
A
#
# COMPACT_ATOMS: atom_id res chain seq x y z
N MET A 1 -52.23 -28.62 47.88
CA MET A 1 -53.25 -27.57 47.78
C MET A 1 -53.47 -27.23 46.30
N SER A 2 -54.44 -26.38 45.97
CA SER A 2 -55.12 -26.33 44.67
C SER A 2 -54.36 -25.63 43.52
N ASP A 3 -54.49 -26.24 42.34
CA ASP A 3 -54.32 -25.71 40.97
C ASP A 3 -55.59 -24.88 40.57
N PRO A 4 -55.82 -24.34 39.33
CA PRO A 4 -55.03 -24.35 38.09
C PRO A 4 -54.92 -22.99 37.35
N SER A 5 -54.29 -22.92 36.15
CA SER A 5 -55.03 -22.90 34.86
C SER A 5 -54.20 -23.20 33.57
N THR A 6 -54.39 -22.45 32.46
CA THR A 6 -54.45 -23.01 31.08
C THR A 6 -54.30 -21.94 29.96
N LYS A 7 -53.99 -22.21 28.65
CA LYS A 7 -53.69 -23.45 27.87
C LYS A 7 -52.92 -23.17 26.54
N ARG A 8 -51.83 -23.91 26.31
CA ARG A 8 -51.30 -24.54 25.06
C ARG A 8 -51.63 -24.03 23.61
N ARG A 9 -50.57 -23.65 22.88
CA ARG A 9 -49.94 -24.26 21.64
C ARG A 9 -50.74 -25.18 20.65
N ARG A 10 -50.47 -24.95 19.33
CA ARG A 10 -49.99 -25.88 18.23
C ARG A 10 -50.86 -26.26 16.97
N LEU A 11 -50.31 -25.90 15.80
CA LEU A 11 -50.01 -26.69 14.56
C LEU A 11 -51.04 -27.15 13.49
N ASN A 12 -50.51 -27.22 12.24
CA ASN A 12 -50.88 -27.96 11.02
C ASN A 12 -51.97 -27.43 10.04
N GLY A 13 -51.71 -27.58 8.73
CA GLY A 13 -52.68 -27.53 7.61
C GLY A 13 -53.11 -28.95 7.16
N PRO A 14 -53.84 -29.15 6.02
CA PRO A 14 -53.25 -29.03 4.67
C PRO A 14 -54.22 -28.74 3.47
N THR A 15 -53.66 -28.75 2.25
CA THR A 15 -54.25 -29.14 0.91
C THR A 15 -55.57 -28.58 0.34
N ALA A 16 -55.42 -27.87 -0.79
CA ALA A 16 -55.95 -28.19 -2.15
C ALA A 16 -57.44 -28.02 -2.58
N ALA A 17 -57.56 -27.67 -3.87
CA ALA A 17 -58.62 -27.97 -4.87
C ALA A 17 -59.91 -27.11 -5.00
N ASP A 18 -60.06 -26.59 -6.24
CA ASP A 18 -61.26 -26.45 -7.09
C ASP A 18 -62.51 -25.58 -6.76
N ARG A 19 -62.77 -24.69 -7.74
CA ARG A 19 -64.05 -24.39 -8.44
C ARG A 19 -65.17 -23.52 -7.83
N GLU A 20 -65.58 -22.59 -8.70
CA GLU A 20 -66.97 -22.26 -9.08
C GLU A 20 -67.97 -21.87 -7.96
N THR A 21 -68.22 -20.56 -7.79
CA THR A 21 -69.42 -19.90 -8.36
C THR A 21 -69.51 -18.40 -8.01
N SER A 22 -70.09 -17.62 -8.93
CA SER A 22 -70.69 -16.28 -8.71
C SER A 22 -72.20 -16.41 -8.98
N PRO A 23 -73.12 -15.51 -8.54
CA PRO A 23 -73.18 -14.12 -9.09
C PRO A 23 -73.83 -13.01 -8.20
N GLY A 24 -73.64 -11.75 -8.62
CA GLY A 24 -74.45 -10.57 -8.21
C GLY A 24 -74.19 -10.02 -6.79
N TYR A 25 -74.51 -8.78 -6.41
CA TYR A 25 -75.05 -7.55 -7.03
C TYR A 25 -74.79 -6.39 -6.01
N THR A 26 -74.81 -5.06 -6.22
CA THR A 26 -75.11 -4.05 -7.29
C THR A 26 -74.45 -2.71 -6.80
N SER A 27 -74.39 -1.53 -7.44
CA SER A 27 -74.80 -0.92 -8.74
C SER A 27 -74.14 0.48 -8.87
N ALA A 28 -74.21 1.12 -10.05
CA ALA A 28 -73.76 2.49 -10.39
C ALA A 28 -72.23 2.71 -10.42
N GLY A 29 -71.64 3.43 -11.40
CA GLY A 29 -72.20 4.28 -12.46
C GLY A 29 -71.93 5.77 -12.18
N ASN A 30 -71.46 6.62 -13.10
CA ASN A 30 -71.33 6.56 -14.57
C ASN A 30 -70.03 7.32 -15.00
N ASP A 31 -69.65 7.49 -16.28
CA ASP A 31 -69.63 6.71 -17.54
C ASP A 31 -69.12 7.68 -18.66
N GLN A 32 -69.05 7.25 -19.92
CA GLN A 32 -68.69 8.00 -21.15
C GLN A 32 -67.19 8.36 -21.33
N ASP A 33 -66.59 8.23 -22.51
CA ASP A 33 -66.96 7.50 -23.75
C ASP A 33 -65.62 7.26 -24.51
N SER A 34 -65.23 6.03 -24.90
CA SER A 34 -65.55 5.35 -26.19
C SER A 34 -64.77 5.86 -27.42
N LYS A 35 -64.71 5.22 -28.60
CA LYS A 35 -65.23 3.97 -29.22
C LYS A 35 -64.32 3.74 -30.47
N VAL A 36 -63.95 2.57 -31.01
CA VAL A 36 -64.36 1.15 -30.91
C VAL A 36 -63.09 0.25 -31.07
N ALA A 37 -63.21 -1.08 -31.18
CA ALA A 37 -62.14 -2.02 -31.53
C ALA A 37 -62.52 -2.90 -32.75
N ASN A 38 -61.57 -3.66 -33.32
CA ASN A 38 -61.89 -4.90 -34.05
C ASN A 38 -60.69 -5.89 -34.10
N ALA A 39 -60.96 -7.18 -34.33
CA ALA A 39 -60.03 -8.27 -34.05
C ALA A 39 -59.50 -9.04 -35.29
N SER A 40 -58.38 -9.76 -35.15
CA SER A 40 -58.28 -11.23 -35.39
C SER A 40 -56.85 -11.79 -35.58
N ASN A 41 -56.70 -13.05 -35.16
CA ASN A 41 -55.85 -14.14 -35.68
C ASN A 41 -54.43 -13.91 -36.24
N GLN A 42 -53.45 -14.38 -35.45
CA GLN A 42 -52.34 -15.28 -35.79
C GLN A 42 -51.44 -15.10 -37.04
N ALA A 43 -50.14 -15.29 -36.77
CA ALA A 43 -49.11 -15.88 -37.64
C ALA A 43 -48.53 -15.08 -38.84
N LYS A 44 -47.38 -14.44 -38.59
CA LYS A 44 -46.14 -14.66 -39.37
C LYS A 44 -44.89 -14.18 -38.62
N GLN A 45 -43.72 -14.66 -39.05
CA GLN A 45 -42.43 -14.48 -38.38
C GLN A 45 -41.83 -13.08 -38.62
N SER A 46 -41.12 -12.54 -37.61
CA SER A 46 -40.20 -11.41 -37.78
C SER A 46 -38.95 -11.56 -36.89
N LYS A 47 -37.80 -11.07 -37.35
CA LYS A 47 -36.48 -11.28 -36.70
C LYS A 47 -36.26 -10.25 -35.57
N PRO A 48 -35.68 -10.64 -34.41
CA PRO A 48 -35.34 -9.70 -33.36
C PRO A 48 -34.04 -8.93 -33.64
N GLN A 49 -34.13 -7.80 -34.34
CA GLN A 49 -33.09 -6.75 -34.31
C GLN A 49 -33.42 -5.74 -33.20
N ASN A 50 -32.72 -5.78 -32.05
CA ASN A 50 -32.46 -4.61 -31.16
C ASN A 50 -31.61 -4.90 -29.89
N SER A 51 -30.64 -5.83 -29.92
CA SER A 51 -29.73 -6.03 -28.77
C SER A 51 -28.61 -4.97 -28.66
N THR A 52 -28.14 -4.44 -29.80
CA THR A 52 -27.00 -3.50 -29.87
C THR A 52 -27.26 -2.10 -29.31
N LYS A 53 -28.52 -1.62 -29.31
CA LYS A 53 -28.85 -0.27 -28.78
C LYS A 53 -28.74 -0.16 -27.26
N SER A 54 -28.80 -1.27 -26.53
CA SER A 54 -28.62 -1.28 -25.07
C SER A 54 -27.15 -1.11 -24.68
N ALA A 55 -26.26 -1.90 -25.27
CA ALA A 55 -24.82 -1.86 -24.99
C ALA A 55 -24.20 -0.48 -25.28
N ASN A 56 -24.60 0.16 -26.40
CA ASN A 56 -24.13 1.52 -26.72
C ASN A 56 -24.52 2.54 -25.64
N ARG A 57 -25.74 2.47 -25.07
CA ARG A 57 -26.15 3.40 -24.02
C ARG A 57 -25.29 3.32 -22.76
N PHE A 58 -24.86 2.12 -22.34
CA PHE A 58 -23.92 2.00 -21.22
C PHE A 58 -22.53 2.57 -21.57
N ALA A 59 -22.05 2.38 -22.80
CA ALA A 59 -20.80 2.97 -23.28
C ALA A 59 -20.89 4.50 -23.48
N GLU A 60 -22.07 5.05 -23.78
CA GLU A 60 -22.32 6.49 -23.90
C GLU A 60 -22.48 7.16 -22.53
N VAL A 61 -23.20 6.54 -21.60
CA VAL A 61 -23.31 7.01 -20.20
C VAL A 61 -21.93 7.00 -19.53
N GLY A 62 -21.13 5.96 -19.74
CA GLY A 62 -19.74 5.88 -19.26
C GLY A 62 -18.77 6.87 -19.93
N LYS A 63 -19.14 7.48 -21.07
CA LYS A 63 -18.45 8.65 -21.62
C LYS A 63 -18.95 9.94 -20.96
N ALA A 64 -20.28 10.12 -20.90
CA ALA A 64 -20.92 11.37 -20.49
C ALA A 64 -20.54 11.81 -19.07
N THR A 65 -20.47 10.88 -18.11
CA THR A 65 -20.15 11.22 -16.70
C THR A 65 -18.67 11.51 -16.46
N GLY A 66 -17.78 11.23 -17.42
CA GLY A 66 -16.33 11.33 -17.25
C GLY A 66 -15.64 12.44 -18.05
N LEU A 67 -16.35 13.18 -18.92
CA LEU A 67 -15.78 14.01 -19.99
C LEU A 67 -14.63 14.94 -19.55
N SER A 68 -14.79 15.70 -18.47
CA SER A 68 -13.78 16.69 -18.03
C SER A 68 -12.54 16.05 -17.40
N LYS A 69 -12.68 15.08 -16.49
CA LYS A 69 -11.53 14.32 -15.97
C LYS A 69 -10.84 13.54 -17.10
N SER A 70 -11.62 12.99 -18.02
CA SER A 70 -11.13 12.25 -19.18
C SER A 70 -10.34 13.11 -20.19
N SER A 71 -10.54 14.43 -20.26
CA SER A 71 -9.71 15.30 -21.12
C SER A 71 -8.39 15.65 -20.48
N ILE A 72 -8.37 16.02 -19.19
CA ILE A 72 -7.13 16.37 -18.47
C ILE A 72 -6.25 15.13 -18.31
N PHE A 73 -6.82 14.03 -17.81
CA PHE A 73 -6.11 12.76 -17.64
C PHE A 73 -5.60 12.21 -18.98
N LYS A 74 -6.29 12.48 -20.10
CA LYS A 74 -5.77 12.15 -21.43
C LYS A 74 -4.56 13.01 -21.81
N LEU A 75 -4.58 14.32 -21.59
CA LEU A 75 -3.44 15.19 -21.88
C LEU A 75 -2.19 14.73 -21.12
N GLN A 76 -2.33 14.47 -19.82
CA GLN A 76 -1.26 13.92 -18.98
C GLN A 76 -0.80 12.52 -19.44
N THR A 77 -1.74 11.66 -19.88
CA THR A 77 -1.41 10.35 -20.47
C THR A 77 -0.61 10.52 -21.76
N ASP A 78 -1.03 11.41 -22.67
CA ASP A 78 -0.38 11.64 -23.96
C ASP A 78 1.01 12.28 -23.78
N GLU A 79 1.16 13.19 -22.81
CA GLU A 79 2.44 13.82 -22.40
C GLU A 79 3.40 12.80 -21.77
N LEU A 80 2.93 12.02 -20.78
CA LEU A 80 3.72 10.94 -20.18
C LEU A 80 4.18 9.95 -21.26
N LEU A 81 3.28 9.50 -22.14
CA LEU A 81 3.62 8.60 -23.25
C LEU A 81 4.61 9.22 -24.24
N ALA A 82 4.67 10.55 -24.39
CA ALA A 82 5.71 11.21 -25.19
C ALA A 82 7.09 11.12 -24.50
N GLY A 83 7.17 11.33 -23.19
CA GLY A 83 8.42 11.22 -22.42
C GLY A 83 8.91 9.78 -22.20
N LEU A 84 8.00 8.81 -22.15
CA LEU A 84 8.30 7.40 -21.86
C LEU A 84 8.77 6.57 -23.07
N ARG A 85 8.59 7.06 -24.30
CA ARG A 85 8.95 6.33 -25.54
C ARG A 85 10.41 6.58 -25.91
N PRO A 86 11.27 5.54 -25.96
CA PRO A 86 12.61 5.66 -26.53
C PRO A 86 12.57 6.09 -27.99
N ASP A 87 13.60 6.83 -28.43
CA ASP A 87 13.93 6.95 -29.85
C ASP A 87 14.45 5.59 -30.35
N TYR A 88 13.53 4.77 -30.87
CA TYR A 88 13.82 3.44 -31.41
C TYR A 88 14.77 3.46 -32.60
N ASP A 89 14.76 4.53 -33.40
CA ASP A 89 15.53 4.60 -34.64
C ASP A 89 16.98 5.04 -34.36
N LYS A 90 17.20 5.94 -33.39
CA LYS A 90 18.53 6.17 -32.77
C LYS A 90 19.01 4.94 -31.98
N LEU A 91 18.16 4.28 -31.20
CA LEU A 91 18.54 3.09 -30.43
C LEU A 91 19.01 1.96 -31.36
N VAL A 92 18.21 1.63 -32.39
CA VAL A 92 18.55 0.57 -33.36
C VAL A 92 19.82 0.92 -34.12
N SER A 93 19.97 2.14 -34.65
CA SER A 93 21.18 2.54 -35.37
C SER A 93 22.44 2.50 -34.50
N THR A 94 22.33 2.85 -33.22
CA THR A 94 23.46 2.76 -32.26
C THR A 94 23.89 1.30 -32.02
N VAL A 95 22.95 0.38 -31.80
CA VAL A 95 23.30 -1.03 -31.51
C VAL A 95 23.58 -1.86 -32.76
N GLN A 96 23.16 -1.44 -33.96
CA GLN A 96 23.14 -2.28 -35.16
C GLN A 96 24.51 -2.87 -35.51
N ARG A 97 25.60 -2.10 -35.40
CA ARG A 97 26.96 -2.59 -35.66
C ARG A 97 27.32 -3.74 -34.71
N ASN A 98 27.03 -3.55 -33.43
CA ASN A 98 27.36 -4.48 -32.36
C ASN A 98 26.51 -5.76 -32.47
N LEU A 99 25.21 -5.63 -32.78
CA LEU A 99 24.32 -6.77 -33.01
C LEU A 99 24.75 -7.61 -34.22
N ARG A 100 25.26 -6.98 -35.30
CA ARG A 100 25.85 -7.72 -36.44
C ARG A 100 27.10 -8.48 -35.99
N GLN A 101 28.08 -7.81 -35.38
CA GLN A 101 29.30 -8.45 -34.88
C GLN A 101 29.00 -9.64 -33.93
N ILE A 102 28.05 -9.47 -32.99
CA ILE A 102 27.61 -10.54 -32.08
C ILE A 102 26.97 -11.69 -32.87
N ARG A 103 26.08 -11.41 -33.82
CA ARG A 103 25.47 -12.43 -34.70
C ARG A 103 26.54 -13.20 -35.49
N ASP A 104 27.52 -12.51 -36.07
CA ASP A 104 28.55 -13.12 -36.91
C ASP A 104 29.43 -14.07 -36.07
N ILE A 105 29.75 -13.71 -34.82
CA ILE A 105 30.44 -14.58 -33.85
C ILE A 105 29.55 -15.77 -33.45
N LEU A 106 28.25 -15.55 -33.20
CA LEU A 106 27.29 -16.59 -32.84
C LEU A 106 27.11 -17.63 -33.97
N GLN A 107 27.17 -17.22 -35.23
CA GLN A 107 27.15 -18.14 -36.38
C GLN A 107 28.44 -18.98 -36.50
N GLN A 108 29.53 -18.55 -35.86
CA GLN A 108 30.84 -19.24 -35.86
C GLN A 108 31.12 -19.97 -34.53
N VAL A 109 30.11 -20.24 -33.70
CA VAL A 109 30.25 -21.07 -32.50
C VAL A 109 30.74 -22.47 -32.91
N PRO A 110 31.92 -22.93 -32.43
CA PRO A 110 32.53 -24.15 -32.94
C PRO A 110 31.72 -25.38 -32.54
N GLU A 111 31.58 -26.32 -33.47
CA GLU A 111 31.03 -27.63 -33.20
C GLU A 111 31.93 -28.40 -32.22
N ARG A 112 31.30 -29.11 -31.28
CA ARG A 112 31.97 -29.87 -30.21
C ARG A 112 31.30 -31.22 -30.06
N GLU A 113 32.10 -32.28 -30.19
CA GLU A 113 31.68 -33.67 -30.02
C GLU A 113 31.03 -33.93 -28.65
N SER A 114 30.22 -34.99 -28.58
CA SER A 114 29.53 -35.40 -27.36
C SER A 114 30.52 -35.92 -26.31
N LYS A 115 30.64 -35.20 -25.19
CA LYS A 115 31.47 -35.56 -24.04
C LYS A 115 30.65 -35.53 -22.77
N ARG A 116 31.13 -36.19 -21.70
CA ARG A 116 30.55 -36.03 -20.35
C ARG A 116 30.60 -34.56 -19.90
N ALA A 117 29.57 -34.12 -19.19
CA ALA A 117 29.40 -32.72 -18.79
C ALA A 117 30.54 -32.20 -17.88
N ASP A 118 31.04 -33.04 -16.98
CA ASP A 118 32.16 -32.74 -16.09
C ASP A 118 33.49 -32.49 -16.84
N VAL A 119 33.82 -33.36 -17.79
CA VAL A 119 35.02 -33.23 -18.66
C VAL A 119 34.90 -32.00 -19.56
N ALA A 120 33.76 -31.82 -20.22
CA ALA A 120 33.54 -30.71 -21.15
C ALA A 120 33.56 -29.33 -20.44
N ALA A 121 33.02 -29.25 -19.22
CA ALA A 121 33.11 -28.05 -18.39
C ALA A 121 34.53 -27.76 -17.90
N LYS A 122 35.33 -28.79 -17.61
CA LYS A 122 36.77 -28.63 -17.33
C LYS A 122 37.51 -28.08 -18.54
N GLU A 123 37.26 -28.57 -19.75
CA GLU A 123 37.88 -28.04 -20.98
C GLU A 123 37.55 -26.55 -21.21
N LEU A 124 36.31 -26.13 -20.97
CA LEU A 124 35.91 -24.71 -21.03
C LEU A 124 36.59 -23.86 -19.94
N ARG A 125 36.68 -24.35 -18.71
CA ARG A 125 37.36 -23.63 -17.63
C ARG A 125 38.87 -23.54 -17.84
N ASP A 126 39.49 -24.58 -18.39
CA ASP A 126 40.94 -24.66 -18.45
C ASP A 126 41.50 -23.95 -19.72
N LYS A 127 40.92 -24.19 -20.92
CA LYS A 127 41.28 -23.45 -22.16
C LYS A 127 40.70 -22.03 -22.15
N TYR A 128 39.40 -21.91 -21.87
CA TYR A 128 38.68 -20.65 -22.04
C TYR A 128 38.52 -19.83 -20.76
N ARG A 129 38.87 -20.33 -19.58
CA ARG A 129 38.57 -19.66 -18.28
C ARG A 129 37.11 -19.22 -18.20
N VAL A 130 36.20 -20.07 -18.66
CA VAL A 130 34.74 -19.90 -18.56
C VAL A 130 34.20 -21.06 -17.72
N THR A 131 33.61 -20.74 -16.57
CA THR A 131 32.87 -21.71 -15.76
C THR A 131 31.49 -21.96 -16.39
N VAL A 132 30.99 -23.19 -16.36
CA VAL A 132 29.65 -23.53 -16.86
C VAL A 132 28.64 -23.29 -15.73
N PRO A 133 27.58 -22.47 -15.93
CA PRO A 133 26.60 -22.14 -14.89
C PRO A 133 25.52 -23.23 -14.83
N PHE A 134 25.91 -24.48 -14.55
CA PHE A 134 24.96 -25.59 -14.48
C PHE A 134 23.99 -25.44 -13.28
N PRO A 135 22.68 -25.72 -13.45
CA PRO A 135 21.69 -25.62 -12.38
C PRO A 135 21.67 -26.86 -11.46
N CYS A 136 22.04 -26.68 -10.19
CA CYS A 136 21.90 -27.59 -9.04
C CYS A 136 22.05 -29.11 -9.29
N HIS A 137 23.17 -29.70 -8.87
CA HIS A 137 23.34 -31.16 -8.78
C HIS A 137 24.56 -31.59 -7.95
N SER A 138 24.60 -32.89 -7.68
CA SER A 138 25.79 -33.61 -7.20
C SER A 138 26.90 -33.70 -8.28
N SER A 139 28.04 -34.31 -7.93
CA SER A 139 29.05 -34.74 -8.90
C SER A 139 28.51 -35.78 -9.90
N ASP A 140 27.53 -36.57 -9.49
CA ASP A 140 27.21 -37.86 -10.10
C ASP A 140 26.19 -37.70 -11.23
N ASP A 141 25.31 -36.69 -11.12
CA ASP A 141 24.37 -36.31 -12.18
C ASP A 141 25.12 -35.73 -13.41
N LEU A 142 26.22 -35.00 -13.17
CA LEU A 142 27.10 -34.51 -14.24
C LEU A 142 27.88 -35.65 -14.92
N ALA A 143 28.28 -36.68 -14.17
CA ALA A 143 28.93 -37.86 -14.73
C ALA A 143 27.98 -38.69 -15.63
N LYS A 144 26.67 -38.66 -15.37
CA LYS A 144 25.62 -39.28 -16.19
C LYS A 144 25.27 -38.46 -17.44
N CYS A 145 25.48 -37.15 -17.44
CA CYS A 145 25.06 -36.26 -18.52
C CYS A 145 26.11 -36.11 -19.64
N HIS A 146 25.68 -36.16 -20.89
CA HIS A 146 26.51 -35.90 -22.08
C HIS A 146 26.06 -34.63 -22.80
N VAL A 147 27.04 -33.79 -23.16
CA VAL A 147 26.85 -32.46 -23.75
C VAL A 147 27.70 -32.30 -25.01
N SER A 148 27.20 -31.49 -25.94
CA SER A 148 27.82 -31.15 -27.23
C SER A 148 27.42 -29.72 -27.60
N SER A 149 28.03 -29.16 -28.66
CA SER A 149 27.72 -27.81 -29.16
C SER A 149 27.74 -27.80 -30.69
N LYS A 150 26.93 -26.92 -31.30
CA LYS A 150 26.82 -26.67 -32.74
C LYS A 150 26.45 -25.18 -32.97
N PRO A 151 26.70 -24.62 -34.16
CA PRO A 151 26.12 -23.33 -34.56
C PRO A 151 24.59 -23.32 -34.38
N PRO A 152 23.98 -22.18 -34.00
CA PRO A 152 22.54 -22.09 -33.72
C PRO A 152 21.68 -22.13 -34.99
N THR A 153 20.46 -22.66 -34.87
CA THR A 153 19.51 -22.75 -36.00
C THR A 153 19.04 -21.37 -36.46
N SER A 154 18.79 -20.46 -35.51
CA SER A 154 18.46 -19.06 -35.78
C SER A 154 18.98 -18.13 -34.69
N ILE A 155 19.13 -16.85 -35.05
CA ILE A 155 19.52 -15.76 -34.15
C ILE A 155 18.57 -14.60 -34.44
N ASP A 156 17.60 -14.41 -33.54
CA ASP A 156 16.45 -13.52 -33.72
C ASP A 156 16.47 -12.39 -32.68
N LEU A 157 16.12 -11.17 -33.11
CA LEU A 157 15.94 -10.04 -32.19
C LEU A 157 14.54 -10.12 -31.57
N VAL A 158 14.45 -10.11 -30.25
CA VAL A 158 13.19 -10.30 -29.51
C VAL A 158 12.95 -9.17 -28.49
N GLY A 159 11.85 -9.26 -27.77
CA GLY A 159 11.49 -8.36 -26.69
C GLY A 159 11.16 -6.93 -27.13
N SER A 160 11.42 -6.00 -26.22
CA SER A 160 10.89 -4.63 -26.25
C SER A 160 11.30 -3.78 -27.45
N VAL A 161 12.48 -4.03 -28.03
CA VAL A 161 12.98 -3.29 -29.22
C VAL A 161 12.11 -3.56 -30.43
N ILE A 162 11.94 -4.84 -30.81
CA ILE A 162 11.24 -5.23 -32.04
C ILE A 162 9.71 -5.05 -31.93
N LEU A 163 9.17 -5.09 -30.70
CA LEU A 163 7.77 -4.77 -30.41
C LEU A 163 7.48 -3.26 -30.46
N ARG A 164 8.53 -2.41 -30.40
CA ARG A 164 8.47 -0.97 -30.08
C ARG A 164 7.58 -0.71 -28.85
N ALA A 165 7.87 -1.42 -27.76
CA ALA A 165 7.05 -1.44 -26.54
C ALA A 165 7.86 -1.39 -25.22
N GLY A 166 9.15 -1.04 -25.31
CA GLY A 166 10.01 -0.76 -24.16
C GLY A 166 9.86 0.67 -23.63
N LEU A 167 10.30 0.82 -22.38
CA LEU A 167 10.07 1.99 -21.54
C LEU A 167 11.41 2.72 -21.28
N GLN A 168 11.50 3.99 -21.69
CA GLN A 168 12.64 4.84 -21.35
C GLN A 168 12.64 5.13 -19.84
N ALA A 169 13.80 4.95 -19.19
CA ALA A 169 13.94 5.05 -17.74
C ALA A 169 15.41 5.28 -17.33
N THR A 170 15.67 5.39 -16.03
CA THR A 170 17.01 5.38 -15.43
C THR A 170 17.69 4.01 -15.49
N GLU A 171 16.93 2.92 -15.34
CA GLU A 171 17.42 1.54 -15.48
C GLU A 171 17.97 1.27 -16.89
N PRO A 172 18.97 0.36 -17.06
CA PRO A 172 19.48 -0.03 -18.37
C PRO A 172 18.40 -0.55 -19.34
N PHE A 173 18.44 -0.10 -20.59
CA PHE A 173 17.56 -0.58 -21.64
C PHE A 173 18.05 -1.94 -22.16
N ASN A 174 17.25 -2.99 -21.92
CA ASN A 174 17.58 -4.35 -22.36
C ASN A 174 17.25 -4.57 -23.86
N VAL A 175 18.23 -5.10 -24.59
CA VAL A 175 18.14 -5.51 -26.00
C VAL A 175 18.32 -7.03 -26.05
N ASP A 176 17.22 -7.74 -26.32
CA ASP A 176 17.17 -9.20 -26.18
C ASP A 176 17.40 -9.91 -27.52
N ILE A 177 18.39 -10.81 -27.55
CA ILE A 177 18.68 -11.71 -28.67
C ILE A 177 18.28 -13.13 -28.26
N ALA A 178 17.39 -13.77 -29.01
CA ALA A 178 17.10 -15.19 -28.86
C ALA A 178 17.99 -16.02 -29.80
N VAL A 179 18.66 -17.03 -29.24
CA VAL A 179 19.50 -17.98 -29.96
C VAL A 179 18.82 -19.35 -29.94
N THR A 180 18.33 -19.80 -31.09
CA THR A 180 17.62 -21.08 -31.19
C THR A 180 18.62 -22.23 -31.18
N ILE A 181 18.60 -23.02 -30.11
CA ILE A 181 19.48 -24.18 -29.95
C ILE A 181 19.01 -25.29 -30.89
N PRO A 182 19.90 -25.92 -31.70
CA PRO A 182 19.48 -26.98 -32.61
C PRO A 182 18.88 -28.19 -31.90
N SER A 183 17.68 -28.60 -32.32
CA SER A 183 16.98 -29.80 -31.82
C SER A 183 17.84 -31.07 -31.85
N THR A 184 18.75 -31.19 -32.83
CA THR A 184 19.69 -32.32 -32.94
C THR A 184 20.68 -32.50 -31.78
N LEU A 185 20.77 -31.55 -30.83
CA LEU A 185 21.56 -31.69 -29.59
C LEU A 185 20.78 -32.39 -28.47
N PHE A 186 19.47 -32.57 -28.63
CA PHE A 186 18.55 -33.08 -27.61
C PHE A 186 17.97 -34.45 -27.99
N GLN A 187 17.59 -35.23 -26.96
CA GLN A 187 16.86 -36.47 -27.09
C GLN A 187 15.39 -36.27 -26.69
N PRO A 188 14.43 -37.05 -27.23
CA PRO A 188 13.00 -36.92 -26.90
C PRO A 188 12.61 -37.12 -25.42
N LYS A 189 13.54 -37.46 -24.53
CA LYS A 189 13.35 -37.60 -23.07
C LYS A 189 14.14 -36.57 -22.24
N ASP A 190 14.85 -35.63 -22.87
CA ASP A 190 15.68 -34.62 -22.16
C ASP A 190 14.86 -33.61 -21.35
N TYR A 191 13.53 -33.56 -21.53
CA TYR A 191 12.62 -32.82 -20.66
C TYR A 191 12.59 -33.33 -19.21
N ARG A 192 13.22 -34.46 -18.88
CA ARG A 192 13.25 -35.03 -17.51
C ARG A 192 14.54 -34.74 -16.76
N ASN A 193 14.43 -34.63 -15.43
CA ASN A 193 15.53 -34.64 -14.47
C ASN A 193 16.68 -33.69 -14.87
N TYR A 194 16.34 -32.43 -15.19
CA TYR A 194 17.24 -31.33 -15.55
C TYR A 194 18.12 -31.51 -16.81
N LYS A 195 18.03 -32.62 -17.54
CA LYS A 195 18.93 -32.95 -18.68
C LYS A 195 18.96 -31.85 -19.75
N TYR A 196 17.80 -31.33 -20.13
CA TYR A 196 17.68 -30.18 -21.03
C TYR A 196 18.43 -28.94 -20.48
N PHE A 197 18.18 -28.56 -19.23
CA PHE A 197 18.77 -27.36 -18.63
C PHE A 197 20.29 -27.49 -18.41
N GLN A 198 20.80 -28.69 -18.12
CA GLN A 198 22.25 -28.98 -18.11
C GLN A 198 22.89 -28.75 -19.49
N LYS A 199 22.29 -29.30 -20.56
CA LYS A 199 22.74 -29.07 -21.95
C LYS A 199 22.65 -27.60 -22.35
N ARG A 200 21.54 -26.92 -22.01
CA ARG A 200 21.31 -25.48 -22.22
C ARG A 200 22.38 -24.62 -21.54
N ALA A 201 22.73 -24.91 -20.28
CA ALA A 201 23.78 -24.21 -19.55
C ALA A 201 25.17 -24.42 -20.16
N PHE A 202 25.48 -25.63 -20.65
CA PHE A 202 26.70 -25.90 -21.41
C PHE A 202 26.73 -25.14 -22.75
N TYR A 203 25.61 -25.05 -23.45
CA TYR A 203 25.48 -24.30 -24.70
C TYR A 203 25.72 -22.79 -24.49
N ILE A 204 25.11 -22.22 -23.45
CA ILE A 204 25.37 -20.85 -22.97
C ILE A 204 26.87 -20.65 -22.68
N ALA A 205 27.53 -21.58 -21.98
CA ALA A 205 28.96 -21.47 -21.71
C ALA A 205 29.84 -21.59 -22.97
N CYS A 206 29.42 -22.34 -23.98
CA CYS A 206 30.09 -22.37 -25.29
C CYS A 206 29.98 -21.02 -26.02
N ILE A 207 28.81 -20.38 -26.01
CA ILE A 207 28.63 -19.03 -26.55
C ILE A 207 29.51 -18.02 -25.80
N ALA A 208 29.52 -18.05 -24.46
CA ALA A 208 30.34 -17.16 -23.65
C ALA A 208 31.85 -17.34 -23.93
N ALA A 209 32.30 -18.56 -24.20
CA ALA A 209 33.67 -18.84 -24.63
C ALA A 209 33.99 -18.23 -26.00
N SER A 210 33.11 -18.40 -27.01
CA SER A 210 33.30 -17.80 -28.34
C SER A 210 33.32 -16.27 -28.32
N LEU A 211 32.39 -15.63 -27.59
CA LEU A 211 32.37 -14.17 -27.45
C LEU A 211 33.65 -13.62 -26.79
N ARG A 212 34.24 -14.36 -25.84
CA ARG A 212 35.48 -13.94 -25.19
C ARG A 212 36.75 -14.29 -25.97
N GLU A 213 36.72 -15.35 -26.80
CA GLU A 213 37.79 -15.65 -27.78
C GLU A 213 37.83 -14.55 -28.86
N ALA A 214 36.67 -14.06 -29.29
CA ALA A 214 36.51 -12.94 -30.23
C ALA A 214 36.83 -11.54 -29.64
N LYS A 215 37.15 -11.42 -28.34
CA LYS A 215 37.55 -10.17 -27.66
C LYS A 215 36.60 -8.98 -27.91
N VAL A 216 35.28 -9.21 -27.83
CA VAL A 216 34.26 -8.16 -28.02
C VAL A 216 34.42 -7.00 -27.01
N PRO A 217 34.03 -5.76 -27.37
CA PRO A 217 34.20 -4.56 -26.51
C PRO A 217 33.14 -4.44 -25.40
N PHE A 218 32.87 -5.55 -24.71
CA PHE A 218 31.84 -5.66 -23.67
C PHE A 218 32.37 -6.41 -22.44
N SER A 219 31.94 -5.99 -21.27
CA SER A 219 31.96 -6.82 -20.06
C SER A 219 30.98 -7.98 -20.27
N ILE A 220 31.45 -9.22 -20.12
CA ILE A 220 30.66 -10.44 -20.33
C ILE A 220 30.39 -11.08 -18.97
N GLN A 221 29.12 -11.23 -18.62
CA GLN A 221 28.66 -11.76 -17.32
C GLN A 221 27.53 -12.77 -17.54
N TYR A 222 27.30 -13.62 -16.53
CA TYR A 222 26.08 -14.44 -16.45
C TYR A 222 25.04 -13.78 -15.55
N GLU A 223 23.79 -13.86 -15.97
CA GLU A 223 22.61 -13.63 -15.12
C GLU A 223 21.62 -14.78 -15.28
N TYR A 224 20.49 -14.68 -14.59
CA TYR A 224 19.40 -15.64 -14.64
C TYR A 224 18.13 -14.98 -15.17
N GLN A 225 17.53 -15.57 -16.20
CA GLN A 225 16.35 -14.98 -16.83
C GLN A 225 15.18 -15.00 -15.86
N ASP A 226 14.66 -13.82 -15.52
CA ASP A 226 13.59 -13.66 -14.51
C ASP A 226 13.97 -14.22 -13.12
N GLY A 227 15.27 -14.26 -12.76
CA GLY A 227 15.75 -14.86 -11.51
C GLY A 227 15.87 -16.40 -11.54
N ASP A 228 15.48 -17.04 -12.65
CA ASP A 228 15.42 -18.49 -12.76
C ASP A 228 16.79 -19.11 -13.05
N VAL A 229 17.40 -19.76 -12.05
CA VAL A 229 18.72 -20.41 -12.20
C VAL A 229 18.73 -21.55 -13.22
N LEU A 230 17.56 -22.11 -13.58
CA LEU A 230 17.45 -23.08 -14.67
C LEU A 230 17.72 -22.45 -16.04
N ARG A 231 17.53 -21.13 -16.16
CA ARG A 231 17.66 -20.34 -17.39
C ARG A 231 18.79 -19.29 -17.28
N PRO A 232 20.07 -19.69 -17.16
CA PRO A 232 21.20 -18.76 -17.23
C PRO A 232 21.26 -18.07 -18.60
N ILE A 233 21.62 -16.79 -18.61
CA ILE A 233 21.74 -15.95 -19.81
C ILE A 233 23.07 -15.23 -19.82
N ILE A 234 23.51 -14.76 -20.99
CA ILE A 234 24.71 -13.92 -21.09
C ILE A 234 24.27 -12.46 -21.15
N VAL A 235 24.90 -11.64 -20.32
CA VAL A 235 24.81 -10.19 -20.34
C VAL A 235 26.07 -9.62 -20.96
N LEU A 236 25.88 -8.63 -21.85
CA LEU A 236 26.93 -7.81 -22.45
C LEU A 236 26.68 -6.34 -22.09
N GLU A 237 27.61 -5.77 -21.33
CA GLU A 237 27.59 -4.36 -20.90
C GLU A 237 28.76 -3.59 -21.54
N PRO A 238 28.55 -2.36 -22.05
CA PRO A 238 29.64 -1.58 -22.64
C PRO A 238 30.77 -1.32 -21.64
N THR A 239 32.02 -1.59 -22.01
CA THR A 239 33.17 -1.18 -21.19
C THR A 239 33.32 0.34 -21.21
N GLU A 240 33.72 0.94 -20.08
CA GLU A 240 33.73 2.40 -19.82
C GLU A 240 34.30 3.27 -20.95
N ASN A 241 35.35 2.79 -21.64
CA ASN A 241 35.98 3.49 -22.78
C ASN A 241 35.03 3.74 -23.98
N ALA A 242 33.88 3.07 -24.04
CA ALA A 242 32.85 3.29 -25.06
C ALA A 242 31.70 4.23 -24.62
N ALA A 243 31.64 4.62 -23.34
CA ALA A 243 30.47 5.27 -22.73
C ALA A 243 30.40 6.80 -22.90
N LYS A 244 31.25 7.41 -23.73
CA LYS A 244 31.32 8.88 -23.89
C LYS A 244 30.36 9.47 -24.93
N ASP A 245 29.71 8.64 -25.76
CA ASP A 245 28.78 9.12 -26.81
C ASP A 245 27.31 9.11 -26.38
N SER A 246 26.86 10.25 -25.86
CA SER A 246 25.56 10.86 -26.21
C SER A 246 24.26 10.03 -26.05
N LEU A 247 24.18 9.12 -25.08
CA LEU A 247 22.95 8.42 -24.67
C LEU A 247 22.55 8.78 -23.22
N LYS A 248 21.26 9.08 -23.03
CA LYS A 248 20.67 9.36 -21.69
C LYS A 248 20.36 8.11 -20.87
N GLN A 249 20.46 6.93 -21.45
CA GLN A 249 20.12 5.64 -20.84
C GLN A 249 21.16 4.60 -21.29
N LEU A 250 21.70 3.82 -20.35
CA LEU A 250 22.68 2.77 -20.65
C LEU A 250 21.98 1.63 -21.41
N ILE A 251 22.62 1.06 -22.43
CA ILE A 251 22.08 -0.05 -23.21
C ILE A 251 22.79 -1.35 -22.83
N ARG A 252 22.01 -2.40 -22.58
CA ARG A 252 22.45 -3.72 -22.13
C ARG A 252 21.98 -4.78 -23.12
N ILE A 253 22.87 -5.60 -23.66
CA ILE A 253 22.49 -6.67 -24.59
C ILE A 253 22.40 -7.99 -23.81
N ARG A 254 21.27 -8.69 -23.93
CA ARG A 254 21.04 -10.00 -23.28
C ARG A 254 20.91 -11.09 -24.33
N ILE A 255 21.62 -12.19 -24.16
CA ILE A 255 21.53 -13.37 -25.03
C ILE A 255 20.74 -14.44 -24.28
N LEU A 256 19.52 -14.65 -24.76
CA LEU A 256 18.56 -15.66 -24.34
C LEU A 256 18.67 -16.87 -25.27
N THR A 257 18.15 -18.01 -24.83
CA THR A 257 17.95 -19.18 -25.71
C THR A 257 16.49 -19.29 -26.14
N ALA A 258 16.28 -20.07 -27.19
CA ALA A 258 14.99 -20.61 -27.58
C ALA A 258 15.18 -22.04 -28.10
N VAL A 259 14.08 -22.78 -28.24
CA VAL A 259 14.05 -24.06 -28.96
C VAL A 259 12.86 -24.12 -29.91
N GLU A 260 12.88 -25.10 -30.81
CA GLU A 260 11.78 -25.41 -31.72
C GLU A 260 10.55 -25.90 -30.92
N ASP A 261 9.34 -25.53 -31.38
CA ASP A 261 8.10 -25.62 -30.59
C ASP A 261 7.66 -27.09 -30.34
N ASP A 262 8.00 -27.96 -31.29
CA ASP A 262 7.72 -29.39 -31.34
C ASP A 262 8.71 -30.26 -30.54
N LEU A 263 9.87 -29.71 -30.16
CA LEU A 263 10.93 -30.45 -29.43
C LEU A 263 10.40 -31.12 -28.16
N PHE A 264 9.52 -30.45 -27.42
CA PHE A 264 8.87 -30.97 -26.22
C PHE A 264 7.34 -30.80 -26.31
N PRO A 265 6.60 -31.89 -26.60
CA PRO A 265 5.14 -31.84 -26.72
C PRO A 265 4.46 -31.32 -25.45
N VAL A 266 3.49 -30.41 -25.63
CA VAL A 266 2.71 -29.78 -24.54
C VAL A 266 2.10 -30.83 -23.60
N ALA A 267 1.58 -31.95 -24.12
CA ALA A 267 1.01 -33.03 -23.32
C ALA A 267 1.99 -33.72 -22.34
N ARG A 268 3.32 -33.54 -22.51
CA ARG A 268 4.36 -34.02 -21.57
C ARG A 268 4.80 -32.95 -20.55
N THR A 269 4.40 -31.70 -20.77
CA THR A 269 4.78 -30.51 -20.00
C THR A 269 3.57 -29.74 -19.47
N LEU A 270 2.41 -30.39 -19.35
CA LEU A 270 1.25 -29.83 -18.63
C LEU A 270 1.56 -29.65 -17.13
N PRO A 271 0.94 -28.69 -16.43
CA PRO A 271 1.20 -28.43 -15.01
C PRO A 271 1.03 -29.64 -14.09
N SER A 272 0.08 -30.55 -14.37
CA SER A 272 -0.16 -31.75 -13.55
C SER A 272 0.86 -32.89 -13.70
N LYS A 273 1.87 -32.78 -14.59
CA LYS A 273 2.86 -33.85 -14.79
C LYS A 273 4.11 -33.68 -13.91
N ASN A 274 4.62 -34.78 -13.37
CA ASN A 274 5.95 -34.80 -12.77
C ASN A 274 7.02 -35.14 -13.83
N ASN A 275 8.07 -34.31 -13.92
CA ASN A 275 9.25 -34.49 -14.75
C ASN A 275 10.58 -34.42 -13.96
N ILE A 276 10.52 -34.41 -12.62
CA ILE A 276 11.68 -34.45 -11.71
C ILE A 276 11.49 -35.62 -10.73
N GLN A 277 12.38 -36.61 -10.80
CA GLN A 277 12.43 -37.73 -9.87
C GLN A 277 13.45 -37.46 -8.75
N ALA A 278 13.18 -37.96 -7.54
CA ALA A 278 14.18 -38.04 -6.49
C ALA A 278 15.28 -39.05 -6.86
N SER A 279 16.52 -38.84 -6.40
CA SER A 279 17.63 -39.74 -6.72
C SER A 279 17.52 -41.07 -5.96
N GLY A 280 17.63 -42.18 -6.70
CA GLY A 280 17.61 -43.55 -6.18
C GLY A 280 16.45 -44.41 -6.68
N ALA A 281 15.30 -43.80 -7.02
CA ALA A 281 14.09 -44.51 -7.44
C ALA A 281 14.06 -44.83 -8.95
N GLU A 282 15.02 -45.62 -9.44
CA GLU A 282 14.99 -46.15 -10.83
C GLU A 282 14.33 -47.55 -10.95
N ASP A 283 14.23 -48.35 -9.86
CA ASP A 283 13.81 -49.77 -9.92
C ASP A 283 12.71 -50.26 -8.91
N GLU A 284 12.20 -49.44 -7.98
CA GLU A 284 11.16 -49.86 -7.00
C GLU A 284 9.72 -49.47 -7.42
N PRO A 285 8.66 -50.24 -7.06
CA PRO A 285 7.27 -49.92 -7.37
C PRO A 285 6.76 -48.71 -6.57
N GLN A 286 6.07 -47.81 -7.28
CA GLN A 286 5.76 -46.44 -6.83
C GLN A 286 4.98 -46.37 -5.50
N SER A 287 5.52 -45.62 -4.55
CA SER A 287 4.81 -45.21 -3.34
C SER A 287 3.93 -43.98 -3.59
N THR A 288 2.91 -43.77 -2.75
CA THR A 288 1.88 -42.72 -3.01
C THR A 288 2.39 -41.28 -2.90
N ASP A 289 3.53 -41.03 -2.24
CA ASP A 289 4.05 -39.67 -1.98
C ASP A 289 4.95 -39.10 -3.08
N GLU A 290 5.46 -39.95 -3.99
CA GLU A 290 6.42 -39.58 -5.04
C GLU A 290 5.76 -38.90 -6.26
N ASN A 291 4.43 -38.90 -6.34
CA ASN A 291 3.67 -38.49 -7.52
C ASN A 291 3.40 -36.98 -7.60
N LYS A 292 4.24 -36.15 -6.96
CA LYS A 292 4.07 -34.69 -6.88
C LYS A 292 4.46 -34.03 -8.21
N SER A 293 3.51 -33.30 -8.81
CA SER A 293 3.69 -32.60 -10.09
C SER A 293 4.78 -31.52 -10.05
N SER A 294 5.41 -31.22 -11.20
CA SER A 294 6.50 -30.24 -11.31
C SER A 294 6.12 -28.99 -12.14
N PRO A 295 5.07 -28.21 -11.75
CA PRO A 295 4.44 -27.21 -12.61
C PRO A 295 5.37 -26.05 -13.01
N TYR A 296 6.22 -25.56 -12.11
CA TYR A 296 7.19 -24.49 -12.40
C TYR A 296 8.22 -24.96 -13.44
N TYR A 297 8.83 -26.14 -13.22
CA TYR A 297 9.83 -26.72 -14.14
C TYR A 297 9.24 -26.99 -15.53
N ASN A 298 8.01 -27.51 -15.58
CA ASN A 298 7.28 -27.72 -16.83
C ASN A 298 6.99 -26.40 -17.56
N SER A 299 6.68 -25.33 -16.82
CA SER A 299 6.45 -23.99 -17.35
C SER A 299 7.75 -23.33 -17.85
N ALA A 300 8.87 -23.49 -17.13
CA ALA A 300 10.19 -23.04 -17.56
C ALA A 300 10.65 -23.76 -18.85
N LEU A 301 10.36 -25.06 -19.01
CA LEU A 301 10.58 -25.80 -20.25
C LEU A 301 9.73 -25.25 -21.41
N ARG A 302 8.41 -25.05 -21.21
CA ARG A 302 7.56 -24.49 -22.26
C ARG A 302 7.84 -23.02 -22.55
N PHE A 303 8.44 -22.27 -21.63
CA PHE A 303 8.90 -20.90 -21.91
C PHE A 303 9.93 -20.88 -23.04
N GLU A 304 10.95 -21.75 -23.01
CA GLU A 304 11.99 -21.86 -24.04
C GLU A 304 11.44 -22.20 -25.43
N SER A 305 10.46 -23.11 -25.53
CA SER A 305 9.75 -23.42 -26.78
C SER A 305 8.83 -22.29 -27.27
N THR A 306 8.42 -21.37 -26.39
CA THR A 306 7.39 -20.36 -26.71
C THR A 306 7.93 -18.95 -26.92
N VAL A 307 9.22 -18.68 -26.71
CA VAL A 307 9.87 -17.38 -26.97
C VAL A 307 9.52 -16.84 -28.37
N ILE A 308 9.81 -17.61 -29.42
CA ILE A 308 9.57 -17.19 -30.81
C ILE A 308 8.05 -17.20 -31.18
N PRO A 309 7.24 -18.21 -30.79
CA PRO A 309 5.78 -18.16 -30.92
C PRO A 309 5.10 -16.94 -30.27
N TYR A 310 5.47 -16.55 -29.05
CA TYR A 310 4.95 -15.33 -28.40
C TYR A 310 5.44 -14.09 -29.12
N GLN A 311 6.72 -14.02 -29.50
CA GLN A 311 7.29 -12.87 -30.20
C GLN A 311 6.54 -12.56 -31.52
N LYS A 312 6.24 -13.59 -32.32
CA LYS A 312 5.51 -13.44 -33.60
C LYS A 312 4.05 -13.04 -33.41
N TRP A 313 3.38 -13.60 -32.40
CA TRP A 313 1.98 -13.27 -32.09
C TRP A 313 1.84 -11.87 -31.48
N LEU A 314 2.71 -11.47 -30.54
CA LEU A 314 2.70 -10.12 -29.97
C LEU A 314 2.96 -9.03 -31.01
N GLN A 315 3.86 -9.26 -31.98
CA GLN A 315 4.03 -8.35 -33.13
C GLN A 315 2.75 -8.21 -33.95
N SER A 316 1.98 -9.29 -34.12
CA SER A 316 0.69 -9.26 -34.83
C SER A 316 -0.39 -8.55 -34.01
N SER A 317 -0.46 -8.81 -32.70
CA SER A 317 -1.42 -8.18 -31.78
C SER A 317 -1.20 -6.67 -31.63
N LEU A 318 0.06 -6.22 -31.50
CA LEU A 318 0.43 -4.80 -31.44
C LEU A 318 0.32 -4.05 -32.78
N LYS A 319 0.06 -4.78 -33.89
CA LYS A 319 -0.36 -4.20 -35.18
C LYS A 319 -1.90 -4.16 -35.29
N LYS A 320 -2.60 -5.16 -34.75
CA LYS A 320 -4.06 -5.27 -34.76
C LYS A 320 -4.76 -4.31 -33.79
N TYR A 321 -4.15 -4.03 -32.63
CA TYR A 321 -4.73 -3.23 -31.56
C TYR A 321 -3.86 -2.00 -31.28
N ALA A 322 -4.15 -0.87 -31.94
CA ALA A 322 -3.28 0.31 -31.95
C ALA A 322 -2.92 0.83 -30.53
N SER A 323 -3.91 1.03 -29.67
CA SER A 323 -3.73 1.55 -28.31
C SER A 323 -3.17 0.53 -27.31
N MET A 324 -2.99 -0.73 -27.69
CA MET A 324 -2.40 -1.76 -26.81
C MET A 324 -0.94 -1.42 -26.45
N ARG A 325 -0.14 -0.90 -27.40
CA ARG A 325 1.25 -0.51 -27.15
C ARG A 325 1.38 0.49 -26.02
N ASP A 326 0.52 1.50 -26.02
CA ASP A 326 0.53 2.55 -25.01
C ASP A 326 -0.04 2.07 -23.67
N ALA A 327 -1.04 1.18 -23.69
CA ALA A 327 -1.50 0.49 -22.48
C ALA A 327 -0.42 -0.45 -21.87
N CYS A 328 0.47 -1.00 -22.69
CA CYS A 328 1.65 -1.71 -22.20
C CYS A 328 2.67 -0.77 -21.56
N LEU A 329 2.84 0.47 -22.05
CA LEU A 329 3.72 1.45 -21.40
C LEU A 329 3.15 1.93 -20.06
N LEU A 330 1.87 2.27 -19.99
CA LEU A 330 1.19 2.65 -18.73
C LEU A 330 1.29 1.55 -17.67
N GLY A 331 1.05 0.29 -18.05
CA GLY A 331 1.20 -0.85 -17.14
C GLY A 331 2.64 -1.10 -16.68
N GLN A 332 3.63 -0.94 -17.57
CA GLN A 332 5.05 -1.06 -17.21
C GLN A 332 5.50 0.03 -16.22
N THR A 333 5.02 1.26 -16.41
CA THR A 333 5.27 2.36 -15.46
C THR A 333 4.64 2.03 -14.11
N TRP A 334 3.35 1.68 -14.07
CA TRP A 334 2.66 1.33 -12.83
C TRP A 334 3.33 0.16 -12.08
N LEU A 335 3.69 -0.93 -12.79
CA LEU A 335 4.37 -2.08 -12.18
C LEU A 335 5.70 -1.66 -11.53
N ARG A 336 6.51 -0.83 -12.21
CA ARG A 336 7.74 -0.26 -11.65
C ARG A 336 7.47 0.59 -10.41
N GLN A 337 6.47 1.48 -10.45
CA GLN A 337 6.13 2.32 -9.29
C GLN A 337 5.71 1.50 -8.06
N HIS A 338 5.03 0.37 -8.25
CA HIS A 338 4.58 -0.50 -7.15
C HIS A 338 5.60 -1.61 -6.79
N GLY A 339 6.77 -1.66 -7.45
CA GLY A 339 7.91 -2.54 -7.14
C GLY A 339 7.94 -3.87 -7.91
N PHE A 340 6.96 -4.15 -8.77
CA PHE A 340 6.82 -5.41 -9.49
C PHE A 340 7.72 -5.52 -10.73
N ALA A 341 8.25 -6.71 -10.98
CA ALA A 341 8.89 -7.05 -12.25
C ALA A 341 8.69 -8.54 -12.61
N SER A 342 9.11 -8.92 -13.82
CA SER A 342 8.97 -10.29 -14.32
C SER A 342 9.81 -11.32 -13.54
N SER A 343 10.75 -10.89 -12.69
CA SER A 343 11.59 -11.79 -11.89
C SER A 343 10.88 -12.25 -10.61
N ILE A 344 11.23 -13.45 -10.15
CA ILE A 344 10.59 -14.11 -8.99
C ILE A 344 10.74 -13.27 -7.72
N GLU A 345 11.92 -12.69 -7.53
CA GLU A 345 12.30 -11.84 -6.40
C GLU A 345 11.46 -10.56 -6.33
N LYS A 346 11.00 -10.07 -7.49
CA LYS A 346 10.10 -8.90 -7.63
C LYS A 346 8.66 -9.32 -7.97
N GLY A 347 8.25 -10.49 -7.47
CA GLY A 347 6.87 -10.97 -7.47
C GLY A 347 6.41 -11.73 -8.72
N GLY A 348 7.25 -11.90 -9.74
CA GLY A 348 7.00 -12.78 -10.89
C GLY A 348 6.06 -12.26 -11.97
N PHE A 349 5.73 -10.96 -11.98
CA PHE A 349 4.79 -10.33 -12.91
C PHE A 349 5.28 -8.94 -13.34
N GLY A 350 5.66 -8.79 -14.61
CA GLY A 350 6.24 -7.56 -15.14
C GLY A 350 5.77 -7.24 -16.57
N SER A 351 6.62 -6.54 -17.32
CA SER A 351 6.34 -6.05 -18.68
C SER A 351 5.79 -7.11 -19.63
N PHE A 352 6.33 -8.34 -19.55
CA PHE A 352 5.95 -9.42 -20.45
C PHE A 352 4.60 -10.03 -20.05
N GLU A 353 4.41 -10.35 -18.76
CA GLU A 353 3.18 -10.96 -18.24
C GLU A 353 1.98 -10.00 -18.40
N TRP A 354 2.18 -8.70 -18.17
CA TRP A 354 1.18 -7.66 -18.47
C TRP A 354 0.83 -7.59 -19.96
N MET A 355 1.82 -7.65 -20.85
CA MET A 355 1.59 -7.61 -22.29
C MET A 355 0.85 -8.87 -22.79
N LEU A 356 1.16 -10.05 -22.24
CA LEU A 356 0.41 -11.28 -22.50
C LEU A 356 -1.03 -11.19 -21.98
N LEU A 357 -1.23 -10.67 -20.76
CA LEU A 357 -2.55 -10.43 -20.17
C LEU A 357 -3.41 -9.56 -21.08
N LEU A 358 -2.91 -8.38 -21.49
CA LEU A 358 -3.63 -7.50 -22.41
C LEU A 358 -3.96 -8.20 -23.74
N ALA A 359 -2.97 -8.88 -24.34
CA ALA A 359 -3.17 -9.56 -25.63
C ALA A 359 -4.21 -10.67 -25.57
N LEU A 360 -4.23 -11.46 -24.49
CA LEU A 360 -5.21 -12.53 -24.27
C LEU A 360 -6.61 -11.97 -23.94
N LEU A 361 -6.71 -10.86 -23.19
CA LEU A 361 -7.99 -10.22 -22.88
C LEU A 361 -8.65 -9.52 -24.10
N PHE A 362 -7.91 -9.27 -25.18
CA PHE A 362 -8.46 -8.91 -26.49
C PHE A 362 -8.96 -10.13 -27.31
N GLU A 363 -8.57 -11.36 -26.96
CA GLU A 363 -9.02 -12.58 -27.63
C GLU A 363 -10.07 -13.37 -26.82
N GLY A 364 -10.15 -13.18 -25.49
CA GLY A 364 -11.06 -13.91 -24.61
C GLY A 364 -11.05 -13.39 -23.15
N GLY A 365 -11.23 -14.31 -22.20
CA GLY A 365 -11.15 -14.04 -20.75
C GLY A 365 -12.46 -13.65 -20.06
N GLY A 366 -13.51 -13.32 -20.82
CA GLY A 366 -14.85 -12.99 -20.33
C GLY A 366 -15.85 -14.14 -20.43
N ALA A 367 -17.08 -13.87 -19.98
CA ALA A 367 -18.18 -14.85 -19.98
C ALA A 367 -18.41 -15.45 -21.38
N ASN A 368 -18.54 -16.77 -21.43
CA ASN A 368 -18.66 -17.58 -22.65
C ASN A 368 -17.50 -17.34 -23.66
N GLY A 369 -16.28 -17.11 -23.15
CA GLY A 369 -15.06 -16.97 -23.96
C GLY A 369 -14.92 -15.64 -24.72
N LYS A 370 -15.80 -14.66 -24.47
CA LYS A 370 -15.74 -13.34 -25.12
C LYS A 370 -14.53 -12.52 -24.67
N ALA A 371 -14.03 -11.65 -25.53
CA ALA A 371 -13.01 -10.67 -25.17
C ALA A 371 -13.50 -9.69 -24.08
N ILE A 372 -12.63 -9.36 -23.14
CA ILE A 372 -12.83 -8.31 -22.12
C ILE A 372 -12.48 -6.92 -22.68
N LEU A 373 -11.43 -6.85 -23.51
CA LEU A 373 -10.94 -5.60 -24.09
C LEU A 373 -11.48 -5.40 -25.50
N LEU A 374 -11.92 -4.19 -25.81
CA LEU A 374 -12.44 -3.81 -27.13
C LEU A 374 -11.40 -2.99 -27.90
N PRO A 375 -11.19 -3.23 -29.22
CA PRO A 375 -10.23 -2.46 -30.03
C PRO A 375 -10.49 -0.94 -30.10
N SER A 376 -11.67 -0.50 -29.69
CA SER A 376 -12.09 0.91 -29.61
C SER A 376 -11.74 1.61 -28.28
N TYR A 377 -11.12 0.92 -27.32
CA TYR A 377 -10.70 1.50 -26.05
C TYR A 377 -9.39 2.29 -26.18
N SER A 378 -9.29 3.43 -25.48
CA SER A 378 -8.03 4.15 -25.32
C SER A 378 -7.03 3.39 -24.44
N SER A 379 -5.76 3.80 -24.46
CA SER A 379 -4.69 3.25 -23.61
C SER A 379 -5.08 3.24 -22.12
N TYR A 380 -5.64 4.35 -21.63
CA TYR A 380 -6.18 4.47 -20.27
C TYR A 380 -7.36 3.51 -20.01
N GLN A 381 -8.30 3.38 -20.95
CA GLN A 381 -9.45 2.47 -20.79
C GLN A 381 -9.00 1.00 -20.76
N ILE A 382 -8.00 0.62 -21.56
CA ILE A 382 -7.39 -0.71 -21.54
C ILE A 382 -6.72 -0.97 -20.19
N PHE A 383 -5.91 -0.02 -19.71
CA PHE A 383 -5.25 -0.10 -18.39
C PHE A 383 -6.27 -0.25 -17.25
N LYS A 384 -7.29 0.61 -17.19
CA LYS A 384 -8.34 0.56 -16.16
C LYS A 384 -9.16 -0.74 -16.22
N ALA A 385 -9.49 -1.23 -17.43
CA ALA A 385 -10.21 -2.49 -17.61
C ALA A 385 -9.37 -3.72 -17.18
N ALA A 386 -8.05 -3.71 -17.42
CA ALA A 386 -7.16 -4.76 -16.95
C ALA A 386 -7.00 -4.76 -15.42
N MET A 387 -6.93 -3.58 -14.79
CA MET A 387 -6.98 -3.47 -13.31
C MET A 387 -8.32 -3.99 -12.76
N GLN A 388 -9.45 -3.61 -13.37
CA GLN A 388 -10.78 -4.14 -13.01
C GLN A 388 -10.84 -5.67 -13.14
N TYR A 389 -10.19 -6.23 -14.16
CA TYR A 389 -10.12 -7.67 -14.36
C TYR A 389 -9.36 -8.39 -13.25
N LEU A 390 -8.16 -7.92 -12.88
CA LEU A 390 -7.33 -8.53 -11.83
C LEU A 390 -7.98 -8.46 -10.44
N VAL A 391 -8.76 -7.42 -10.16
CA VAL A 391 -9.53 -7.32 -8.91
C VAL A 391 -10.75 -8.24 -8.94
N ALA A 392 -11.55 -8.22 -10.02
CA ALA A 392 -12.81 -8.95 -10.10
C ALA A 392 -12.65 -10.46 -10.35
N ARG A 393 -11.62 -10.90 -11.08
CA ARG A 393 -11.32 -12.32 -11.31
C ARG A 393 -10.13 -12.74 -10.46
N ASP A 394 -10.42 -13.58 -9.46
CA ASP A 394 -9.39 -14.32 -8.75
C ASP A 394 -8.77 -15.39 -9.68
N LEU A 395 -7.45 -15.41 -9.77
CA LEU A 395 -6.65 -16.37 -10.55
C LEU A 395 -5.96 -17.41 -9.64
N MET A 396 -6.13 -17.34 -8.31
CA MET A 396 -5.99 -18.52 -7.44
C MET A 396 -7.06 -19.58 -7.77
N GLN A 397 -8.17 -19.17 -8.39
CA GLN A 397 -9.13 -20.05 -9.04
C GLN A 397 -8.74 -20.21 -10.51
N PRO A 398 -8.22 -21.38 -10.96
CA PRO A 398 -7.54 -21.49 -12.24
C PRO A 398 -8.36 -21.02 -13.45
N LEU A 399 -7.68 -20.35 -14.37
CA LEU A 399 -8.26 -19.92 -15.63
C LEU A 399 -7.42 -20.43 -16.81
N SER A 400 -7.99 -21.38 -17.56
CA SER A 400 -7.48 -21.79 -18.86
C SER A 400 -8.19 -21.02 -19.97
N LEU A 401 -7.42 -20.47 -20.91
CA LEU A 401 -7.93 -19.87 -22.14
C LEU A 401 -7.57 -20.77 -23.33
N PHE A 402 -8.54 -21.03 -24.20
CA PHE A 402 -8.38 -21.78 -25.46
C PHE A 402 -7.96 -23.26 -25.32
N ALA A 403 -7.91 -23.81 -24.11
CA ALA A 403 -7.86 -25.25 -23.84
C ALA A 403 -8.87 -25.62 -22.76
N ASN A 404 -9.60 -26.71 -23.00
CA ASN A 404 -10.41 -27.38 -21.99
C ASN A 404 -9.57 -28.49 -21.33
N ASP A 405 -10.08 -29.08 -20.25
CA ASP A 405 -9.60 -30.36 -19.71
C ASP A 405 -8.11 -30.38 -19.28
N VAL A 406 -7.57 -29.22 -18.88
CA VAL A 406 -6.24 -29.09 -18.27
C VAL A 406 -6.37 -29.07 -16.75
N GLU A 407 -5.77 -30.06 -16.09
CA GLU A 407 -5.63 -30.12 -14.64
C GLU A 407 -4.48 -29.21 -14.15
N PHE A 408 -4.70 -28.52 -13.05
CA PHE A 408 -3.71 -27.68 -12.39
C PHE A 408 -3.51 -28.12 -10.94
N PRO A 409 -2.27 -28.27 -10.45
CA PRO A 409 -2.02 -28.49 -9.03
C PRO A 409 -2.39 -27.25 -8.20
N ALA A 410 -2.79 -27.48 -6.95
CA ALA A 410 -3.05 -26.40 -5.99
C ALA A 410 -1.75 -25.67 -5.55
N GLY A 411 -1.89 -24.49 -4.94
CA GLY A 411 -0.78 -23.77 -4.32
C GLY A 411 -0.14 -22.65 -5.14
N GLY A 412 -0.81 -22.12 -6.18
CA GLY A 412 -0.33 -20.95 -6.92
C GLY A 412 -1.35 -20.39 -7.91
N PRO A 413 -1.16 -19.16 -8.40
CA PRO A 413 -2.05 -18.52 -9.38
C PRO A 413 -1.89 -19.12 -10.79
N VAL A 414 -3.00 -19.23 -11.52
CA VAL A 414 -3.04 -19.85 -12.85
C VAL A 414 -3.80 -19.00 -13.86
N PHE A 415 -3.06 -18.54 -14.87
CA PHE A 415 -3.59 -17.94 -16.10
C PHE A 415 -2.91 -18.61 -17.30
N PHE A 416 -3.59 -19.60 -17.87
CA PHE A 416 -3.00 -20.56 -18.80
C PHE A 416 -3.40 -20.29 -20.25
N ASP A 417 -2.39 -20.17 -21.12
CA ASP A 417 -2.55 -20.03 -22.57
C ASP A 417 -2.53 -21.41 -23.25
N GLY A 418 -3.72 -21.96 -23.46
CA GLY A 418 -3.94 -23.25 -24.10
C GLY A 418 -3.41 -23.38 -25.51
N LYS A 419 -3.17 -22.26 -26.23
CA LYS A 419 -2.57 -22.29 -27.58
C LYS A 419 -1.07 -22.62 -27.56
N ARG A 420 -0.40 -22.48 -26.40
CA ARG A 420 1.07 -22.57 -26.26
C ARG A 420 1.54 -23.45 -25.10
N GLY A 421 0.63 -23.81 -24.20
CA GLY A 421 0.88 -24.74 -23.09
C GLY A 421 1.55 -24.13 -21.87
N LEU A 422 1.42 -22.82 -21.64
CA LEU A 422 2.12 -22.09 -20.58
C LEU A 422 1.15 -21.47 -19.57
N ASN A 423 1.38 -21.68 -18.27
CA ASN A 423 0.83 -20.81 -17.22
C ASN A 423 1.68 -19.54 -17.18
N ILE A 424 1.09 -18.39 -17.46
CA ILE A 424 1.81 -17.11 -17.50
C ILE A 424 2.27 -16.68 -16.10
N LEU A 425 1.52 -17.05 -15.05
CA LEU A 425 1.78 -16.65 -13.67
C LEU A 425 2.66 -17.64 -12.88
N TYR A 426 3.32 -18.59 -13.55
CA TYR A 426 4.10 -19.66 -12.90
C TYR A 426 5.25 -19.18 -11.98
N LYS A 427 5.67 -17.91 -12.13
CA LYS A 427 6.71 -17.26 -11.31
C LYS A 427 6.16 -16.52 -10.09
N MET A 428 4.84 -16.33 -9.98
CA MET A 428 4.23 -15.61 -8.87
C MET A 428 4.05 -16.50 -7.65
N THR A 429 4.35 -15.98 -6.46
CA THR A 429 3.98 -16.61 -5.19
C THR A 429 2.53 -16.27 -4.82
N ILE A 430 1.96 -16.99 -3.86
CA ILE A 430 0.61 -16.69 -3.35
C ILE A 430 0.57 -15.27 -2.78
N GLY A 431 1.62 -14.87 -2.06
CA GLY A 431 1.78 -13.53 -1.50
C GLY A 431 1.90 -12.44 -2.56
N SER A 432 2.77 -12.61 -3.57
CA SER A 432 2.95 -11.58 -4.61
C SER A 432 1.68 -11.38 -5.45
N TYR A 433 0.89 -12.44 -5.69
CA TYR A 433 -0.38 -12.32 -6.39
C TYR A 433 -1.48 -11.65 -5.54
N LYS A 434 -1.60 -11.99 -4.25
CA LYS A 434 -2.54 -11.32 -3.34
C LYS A 434 -2.17 -9.83 -3.16
N LEU A 435 -0.88 -9.50 -3.07
CA LEU A 435 -0.42 -8.11 -3.09
C LEU A 435 -0.78 -7.41 -4.41
N LEU A 436 -0.51 -8.01 -5.57
CA LEU A 436 -0.85 -7.42 -6.87
C LEU A 436 -2.34 -7.03 -6.94
N ARG A 437 -3.25 -7.91 -6.49
CA ARG A 437 -4.69 -7.60 -6.42
C ARG A 437 -5.02 -6.46 -5.47
N HIS A 438 -4.34 -6.37 -4.33
CA HIS A 438 -4.52 -5.27 -3.37
C HIS A 438 -4.12 -3.92 -4.00
N GLU A 439 -2.95 -3.86 -4.63
CA GLU A 439 -2.45 -2.68 -5.35
C GLU A 439 -3.37 -2.28 -6.51
N CYS A 440 -3.88 -3.25 -7.28
CA CYS A 440 -4.90 -3.00 -8.31
C CYS A 440 -6.19 -2.41 -7.69
N SER A 441 -6.63 -2.90 -6.52
CA SER A 441 -7.84 -2.41 -5.84
C SER A 441 -7.69 -0.97 -5.36
N LEU A 442 -6.56 -0.64 -4.71
CA LEU A 442 -6.20 0.72 -4.33
C LEU A 442 -6.18 1.64 -5.56
N THR A 443 -5.48 1.22 -6.62
CA THR A 443 -5.41 1.95 -7.90
C THR A 443 -6.78 2.17 -8.53
N LEU A 444 -7.70 1.21 -8.47
CA LEU A 444 -9.06 1.38 -8.98
C LEU A 444 -9.87 2.39 -8.16
N SER A 445 -9.76 2.37 -6.84
CA SER A 445 -10.42 3.37 -5.98
C SER A 445 -9.92 4.78 -6.30
N LEU A 446 -8.61 4.92 -6.49
CA LEU A 446 -7.91 6.16 -6.84
C LEU A 446 -8.29 6.70 -8.24
N LEU A 447 -8.50 5.80 -9.20
CA LEU A 447 -9.01 6.12 -10.55
C LEU A 447 -10.53 6.37 -10.59
N ASN A 448 -11.27 6.05 -9.53
CA ASN A 448 -12.71 6.28 -9.42
C ASN A 448 -13.05 7.52 -8.59
N GLU A 449 -12.18 7.94 -7.66
CA GLU A 449 -12.26 9.24 -6.99
C GLU A 449 -12.25 10.37 -8.03
N THR A 450 -13.22 11.28 -7.95
CA THR A 450 -13.46 12.36 -8.91
C THR A 450 -13.17 13.76 -8.36
N ARG A 451 -13.02 13.90 -7.04
CA ARG A 451 -12.81 15.20 -6.36
C ARG A 451 -11.42 15.77 -6.55
N PHE A 452 -10.42 14.90 -6.72
CA PHE A 452 -9.03 15.26 -6.94
C PHE A 452 -8.55 14.72 -8.29
N ASP A 453 -7.53 15.38 -8.85
CA ASP A 453 -6.66 14.67 -9.78
C ASP A 453 -5.72 13.73 -9.01
N ASN A 454 -5.47 12.58 -9.63
CA ASN A 454 -4.72 11.47 -9.07
C ASN A 454 -3.79 10.83 -10.10
N PHE A 455 -3.58 11.46 -11.27
CA PHE A 455 -2.67 10.95 -12.31
C PHE A 455 -1.26 10.67 -11.75
N GLU A 456 -0.70 11.62 -11.01
CA GLU A 456 0.64 11.48 -10.43
C GLU A 456 0.73 10.35 -9.40
N LYS A 457 -0.27 10.20 -8.53
CA LYS A 457 -0.36 9.13 -7.53
C LYS A 457 -0.45 7.72 -8.14
N VAL A 458 -0.85 7.61 -9.43
CA VAL A 458 -0.96 6.34 -10.16
C VAL A 458 0.28 6.04 -11.02
N PHE A 459 0.92 7.05 -11.63
CA PHE A 459 1.97 6.85 -12.63
C PHE A 459 3.33 7.48 -12.32
N ILE A 460 3.41 8.45 -11.40
CA ILE A 460 4.61 9.26 -11.13
C ILE A 460 5.20 8.97 -9.74
N ALA A 461 4.35 8.82 -8.72
CA ALA A 461 4.75 8.50 -7.36
C ALA A 461 5.34 7.09 -7.23
N GLN A 462 6.48 6.97 -6.55
CA GLN A 462 7.11 5.68 -6.20
C GLN A 462 6.47 5.12 -4.93
N ASN A 463 5.87 3.94 -5.06
CA ASN A 463 5.02 3.25 -4.06
C ASN A 463 5.61 1.87 -3.67
N ASN A 464 6.94 1.74 -3.79
CA ASN A 464 7.72 0.51 -3.61
C ASN A 464 8.53 0.48 -2.30
N ASP A 465 8.60 1.58 -1.54
CA ASP A 465 9.20 1.65 -0.21
C ASP A 465 8.47 0.70 0.78
N PRO A 466 9.14 -0.33 1.35
CA PRO A 466 8.51 -1.26 2.28
C PRO A 466 7.97 -0.61 3.57
N MET A 467 8.61 0.43 4.09
CA MET A 467 8.26 1.05 5.38
C MET A 467 7.03 1.95 5.27
N LEU A 468 6.80 2.55 4.11
CA LEU A 468 5.56 3.24 3.79
C LEU A 468 4.44 2.25 3.39
N LYS A 469 4.79 1.09 2.83
CA LYS A 469 3.83 0.14 2.23
C LYS A 469 3.24 -0.86 3.23
N PHE A 470 4.03 -1.41 4.15
CA PHE A 470 3.64 -2.48 5.07
C PHE A 470 3.62 -2.01 6.53
N ASP A 471 2.61 -2.44 7.29
CA ASP A 471 2.42 -2.08 8.70
C ASP A 471 3.41 -2.77 9.65
N ARG A 472 3.90 -3.95 9.28
CA ARG A 472 5.03 -4.63 9.94
C ARG A 472 5.93 -5.26 8.88
N LEU A 473 7.23 -5.29 9.17
CA LEU A 473 8.26 -5.93 8.34
C LEU A 473 9.01 -6.98 9.15
N VAL A 474 9.42 -8.07 8.52
CA VAL A 474 10.25 -9.12 9.14
C VAL A 474 11.34 -9.55 8.17
N SER A 475 12.59 -9.59 8.66
CA SER A 475 13.70 -10.24 7.97
C SER A 475 13.92 -11.64 8.57
N LEU A 476 13.78 -12.66 7.73
CA LEU A 476 13.99 -14.07 8.04
C LEU A 476 15.26 -14.58 7.37
N THR A 477 16.17 -15.14 8.15
CA THR A 477 17.38 -15.83 7.64
C THR A 477 17.16 -17.35 7.69
N PRO A 478 17.06 -18.05 6.56
CA PRO A 478 16.75 -19.48 6.54
C PRO A 478 17.92 -20.35 7.00
N GLN A 479 17.63 -21.44 7.71
CA GLN A 479 18.64 -22.35 8.28
C GLN A 479 19.44 -23.14 7.21
N GLN A 480 18.86 -23.31 6.02
CA GLN A 480 19.52 -23.88 4.85
C GLN A 480 19.27 -22.97 3.64
N GLN A 481 20.29 -22.72 2.82
CA GLN A 481 20.14 -21.89 1.63
C GLN A 481 19.42 -22.65 0.50
N VAL A 482 18.44 -21.99 -0.10
CA VAL A 482 17.59 -22.57 -1.14
C VAL A 482 18.15 -22.25 -2.51
N ALA A 483 19.10 -23.07 -2.95
CA ALA A 483 19.92 -22.83 -4.15
C ALA A 483 19.17 -22.97 -5.51
N ASP A 484 17.88 -23.32 -5.50
CA ASP A 484 17.06 -23.63 -6.68
C ASP A 484 15.71 -22.86 -6.62
N PRO A 485 15.31 -22.11 -7.67
CA PRO A 485 14.02 -21.45 -7.80
C PRO A 485 12.80 -22.34 -7.55
N LEU A 486 12.87 -23.62 -7.95
CA LEU A 486 11.80 -24.60 -7.70
C LEU A 486 11.53 -24.73 -6.20
N HIS A 487 12.61 -24.88 -5.44
CA HIS A 487 12.54 -24.92 -3.99
C HIS A 487 12.28 -23.53 -3.40
N SER A 488 12.75 -22.42 -4.02
CA SER A 488 12.54 -21.06 -3.50
C SER A 488 11.05 -20.64 -3.56
N VAL A 489 10.38 -20.81 -4.70
CA VAL A 489 8.94 -20.52 -4.83
C VAL A 489 8.12 -21.43 -3.92
N SER A 490 8.47 -22.72 -3.85
CA SER A 490 7.82 -23.69 -2.96
C SER A 490 8.01 -23.34 -1.47
N TYR A 491 9.21 -22.90 -1.08
CA TYR A 491 9.54 -22.51 0.29
C TYR A 491 8.88 -21.18 0.69
N GLN A 492 8.85 -20.18 -0.21
CA GLN A 492 8.11 -18.94 0.02
C GLN A 492 6.60 -19.21 0.15
N ASN A 493 6.03 -20.09 -0.68
CA ASN A 493 4.63 -20.51 -0.51
C ASN A 493 4.41 -21.34 0.78
N HIS A 494 5.38 -22.14 1.22
CA HIS A 494 5.29 -22.85 2.50
C HIS A 494 5.33 -21.89 3.71
N ILE A 495 6.19 -20.87 3.68
CA ILE A 495 6.19 -19.80 4.69
C ILE A 495 4.87 -19.04 4.63
N TYR A 496 4.37 -18.73 3.43
CA TYR A 496 3.06 -18.10 3.24
C TYR A 496 1.93 -18.92 3.88
N ASP A 497 1.88 -20.23 3.65
CA ASP A 497 0.89 -21.14 4.24
C ASP A 497 0.97 -21.21 5.77
N ILE A 498 2.16 -21.08 6.36
CA ILE A 498 2.35 -20.98 7.82
C ILE A 498 1.78 -19.65 8.32
N LEU A 499 2.10 -18.54 7.65
CA LEU A 499 1.71 -17.20 8.05
C LEU A 499 0.20 -16.94 7.88
N GLU A 500 -0.42 -17.41 6.79
CA GLU A 500 -1.88 -17.31 6.60
C GLU A 500 -2.63 -18.09 7.70
N LYS A 501 -2.09 -19.24 8.14
CA LYS A 501 -2.68 -20.03 9.24
C LYS A 501 -2.39 -19.47 10.63
N SER A 502 -1.25 -18.80 10.83
CA SER A 502 -0.87 -18.27 12.15
C SER A 502 -1.43 -16.87 12.43
N LEU A 503 -1.53 -16.02 11.40
CA LEU A 503 -2.10 -14.67 11.52
C LEU A 503 -3.62 -14.64 11.28
N GLY A 504 -4.13 -15.48 10.37
CA GLY A 504 -5.55 -15.49 10.00
C GLY A 504 -6.05 -14.11 9.56
N ASP A 505 -7.15 -13.68 10.15
CA ASP A 505 -7.80 -12.38 9.91
C ASP A 505 -7.04 -11.17 10.49
N ARG A 506 -5.96 -11.36 11.27
CA ARG A 506 -5.10 -10.27 11.74
C ARG A 506 -4.31 -9.59 10.60
N ALA A 507 -4.15 -10.25 9.45
CA ALA A 507 -3.39 -9.74 8.30
C ALA A 507 -4.21 -9.81 7.00
N LYS A 508 -4.39 -8.66 6.34
CA LYS A 508 -5.12 -8.52 5.06
C LYS A 508 -4.27 -8.90 3.86
N VAL A 509 -2.97 -8.64 3.93
CA VAL A 509 -1.99 -9.01 2.91
C VAL A 509 -0.72 -9.47 3.59
N ILE A 510 -0.16 -10.58 3.10
CA ILE A 510 1.16 -11.08 3.45
C ILE A 510 1.94 -11.11 2.13
N SER A 511 3.10 -10.47 2.08
CA SER A 511 3.99 -10.48 0.91
C SER A 511 5.36 -10.98 1.31
N LEU A 512 6.01 -11.74 0.42
CA LEU A 512 7.38 -12.23 0.60
C LEU A 512 8.21 -11.83 -0.61
N TRP A 513 9.45 -11.43 -0.37
CA TRP A 513 10.45 -11.18 -1.41
C TRP A 513 11.86 -11.54 -0.91
N THR A 514 12.81 -11.60 -1.83
CA THR A 514 14.22 -11.90 -1.56
C THR A 514 15.11 -10.91 -2.31
N ASP A 515 16.37 -10.80 -1.91
CA ASP A 515 17.34 -10.03 -2.67
C ASP A 515 17.58 -10.63 -4.06
N SER A 516 17.76 -9.78 -5.07
CA SER A 516 18.07 -10.22 -6.43
C SER A 516 19.50 -10.78 -6.51
N PRO A 517 19.74 -11.92 -7.20
CA PRO A 517 21.07 -12.51 -7.28
C PRO A 517 22.06 -11.59 -8.01
N SER A 518 23.28 -11.50 -7.48
CA SER A 518 24.36 -10.72 -8.05
C SER A 518 24.77 -11.24 -9.45
N PRO A 519 25.07 -10.36 -10.42
CA PRO A 519 25.61 -10.76 -11.72
C PRO A 519 26.92 -11.54 -11.56
N ARG A 520 27.04 -12.69 -12.22
CA ARG A 520 28.13 -13.65 -11.99
C ARG A 520 29.23 -13.53 -13.05
N PRO A 521 30.49 -13.21 -12.70
CA PRO A 521 31.60 -13.21 -13.64
C PRO A 521 31.85 -14.60 -14.24
N LEU A 522 32.26 -14.66 -15.52
CA LEU A 522 32.63 -15.92 -16.20
C LEU A 522 33.75 -16.73 -15.50
N LYS A 523 34.48 -16.10 -14.56
CA LYS A 523 35.63 -16.63 -13.82
C LYS A 523 35.36 -16.78 -12.31
N SER A 524 34.17 -17.19 -11.87
CA SER A 524 34.01 -17.63 -10.47
C SER A 524 34.84 -18.91 -10.21
N LYS A 525 35.42 -19.00 -9.01
CA LYS A 525 36.16 -20.17 -8.53
C LYS A 525 35.24 -21.23 -7.91
N SER A 526 33.99 -20.90 -7.58
CA SER A 526 33.10 -21.76 -6.81
C SER A 526 31.64 -21.61 -7.22
N LEU A 527 30.96 -22.73 -7.50
CA LEU A 527 29.49 -22.76 -7.59
C LEU A 527 28.80 -22.53 -6.22
N LYS A 528 29.59 -22.47 -5.13
CA LYS A 528 29.16 -22.26 -3.74
C LYS A 528 29.55 -20.89 -3.19
N GLU A 529 29.60 -19.85 -4.02
CA GLU A 529 29.64 -18.46 -3.55
C GLU A 529 28.22 -18.08 -3.03
N THR A 530 27.97 -18.50 -1.79
CA THR A 530 26.69 -18.46 -1.08
C THR A 530 26.46 -17.09 -0.42
N HIS A 531 25.82 -16.17 -1.15
CA HIS A 531 25.23 -14.97 -0.54
C HIS A 531 24.18 -15.38 0.51
N SER A 532 24.12 -14.68 1.64
CA SER A 532 23.03 -14.86 2.61
C SER A 532 21.72 -14.38 1.96
N GLN A 533 20.83 -15.31 1.63
CA GLN A 533 19.49 -14.97 1.15
C GLN A 533 18.62 -14.60 2.36
N HIS A 534 18.34 -13.31 2.52
CA HIS A 534 17.33 -12.86 3.46
C HIS A 534 15.96 -12.91 2.78
N ILE A 535 14.97 -13.49 3.48
CA ILE A 535 13.57 -13.47 3.06
C ILE A 535 12.93 -12.31 3.81
N SER A 536 12.57 -11.27 3.08
CA SER A 536 11.81 -10.15 3.61
C SER A 536 10.32 -10.45 3.53
N ILE A 537 9.60 -10.22 4.62
CA ILE A 537 8.18 -10.45 4.77
C ILE A 537 7.52 -9.12 5.14
N GLY A 538 6.49 -8.71 4.40
CA GLY A 538 5.72 -7.50 4.66
C GLY A 538 4.26 -7.83 4.92
N LEU A 539 3.70 -7.25 5.99
CA LEU A 539 2.32 -7.42 6.40
C LEU A 539 1.51 -6.13 6.22
N ILE A 540 0.29 -6.23 5.69
CA ILE A 540 -0.74 -5.20 5.84
C ILE A 540 -1.75 -5.75 6.84
N LEU A 541 -1.95 -5.06 7.96
CA LEU A 541 -2.69 -5.59 9.10
C LEU A 541 -4.19 -5.24 9.07
N ASP A 542 -4.95 -5.91 9.92
CA ASP A 542 -6.31 -5.49 10.26
C ASP A 542 -6.33 -4.80 11.64
N PRO A 543 -6.58 -3.48 11.73
CA PRO A 543 -6.41 -2.74 12.98
C PRO A 543 -7.49 -3.06 14.03
N GLU A 544 -8.59 -3.73 13.64
CA GLU A 544 -9.60 -4.23 14.57
C GLU A 544 -9.18 -5.55 15.24
N ASN A 545 -8.38 -6.38 14.56
CA ASN A 545 -8.01 -7.73 15.02
C ASN A 545 -6.53 -7.90 15.42
N ALA A 546 -5.62 -7.07 14.90
CA ALA A 546 -4.17 -7.27 15.04
C ALA A 546 -3.69 -7.41 16.51
N SER A 547 -4.24 -6.62 17.43
CA SER A 547 -3.81 -6.56 18.84
C SER A 547 -4.57 -7.49 19.80
N ARG A 548 -5.54 -8.30 19.33
CA ARG A 548 -6.36 -9.13 20.25
C ARG A 548 -5.50 -10.15 21.02
N LEU A 549 -5.72 -10.27 22.33
CA LEU A 549 -4.90 -11.11 23.23
C LEU A 549 -5.27 -12.60 23.24
N VAL A 550 -6.43 -12.96 22.65
CA VAL A 550 -6.92 -14.34 22.58
C VAL A 550 -7.36 -14.63 21.15
N ASP A 551 -6.92 -15.77 20.61
CA ASP A 551 -7.48 -16.34 19.37
C ASP A 551 -8.39 -17.51 19.71
N HIS A 552 -9.58 -17.53 19.11
CA HIS A 552 -10.54 -18.62 19.23
C HIS A 552 -10.26 -19.68 18.17
N GLY A 553 -9.96 -20.91 18.60
CA GLY A 553 -9.86 -22.08 17.75
C GLY A 553 -11.20 -22.82 17.59
N PRO A 554 -11.18 -24.03 17.01
CA PRO A 554 -12.37 -24.87 16.87
C PRO A 554 -12.92 -25.32 18.23
N ALA A 555 -14.20 -25.69 18.26
CA ALA A 555 -14.83 -26.26 19.45
C ALA A 555 -14.20 -27.62 19.81
N ALA A 556 -14.08 -27.92 21.11
CA ALA A 556 -13.45 -29.16 21.60
C ALA A 556 -14.12 -30.44 21.09
N GLU A 557 -15.41 -30.36 20.72
CA GLU A 557 -16.20 -31.45 20.13
C GLU A 557 -15.80 -31.77 18.67
N MET A 558 -15.19 -30.81 17.96
CA MET A 558 -14.75 -30.96 16.55
C MET A 558 -13.38 -31.65 16.49
N GLN A 559 -13.34 -32.92 16.92
CA GLN A 559 -12.11 -33.68 17.22
C GLN A 559 -11.00 -33.56 16.16
N GLU A 560 -11.32 -33.66 14.87
CA GLU A 560 -10.34 -33.54 13.78
C GLU A 560 -9.72 -32.14 13.69
N GLN A 561 -10.55 -31.10 13.76
CA GLN A 561 -10.11 -29.71 13.69
C GLN A 561 -9.33 -29.32 14.95
N ALA A 562 -9.79 -29.76 16.12
CA ALA A 562 -9.11 -29.57 17.40
C ALA A 562 -7.75 -30.29 17.43
N ALA A 563 -7.66 -31.51 16.89
CA ALA A 563 -6.40 -32.23 16.73
C ALA A 563 -5.44 -31.52 15.76
N ALA A 564 -5.93 -31.03 14.62
CA ALA A 564 -5.13 -30.25 13.67
C ALA A 564 -4.62 -28.93 14.28
N PHE A 565 -5.46 -28.24 15.05
CA PHE A 565 -5.11 -27.02 15.77
C PHE A 565 -4.01 -27.27 16.81
N ARG A 566 -4.18 -28.29 17.67
CA ARG A 566 -3.15 -28.71 18.65
C ARG A 566 -1.87 -29.23 17.99
N ALA A 567 -1.94 -29.89 16.83
CA ALA A 567 -0.74 -30.28 16.09
C ALA A 567 0.03 -29.07 15.57
N PHE A 568 -0.67 -28.10 14.98
CA PHE A 568 -0.09 -26.86 14.47
C PHE A 568 0.52 -26.02 15.60
N TRP A 569 -0.25 -25.68 16.63
CA TRP A 569 0.18 -24.78 17.71
C TRP A 569 0.94 -25.44 18.87
N GLY A 570 0.83 -26.77 19.05
CA GLY A 570 1.50 -27.49 20.13
C GLY A 570 1.19 -26.93 21.52
N ASP A 571 2.25 -26.67 22.29
CA ASP A 571 2.19 -26.23 23.69
C ASP A 571 1.60 -24.81 23.88
N LYS A 572 1.24 -24.13 22.79
CA LYS A 572 0.49 -22.86 22.81
C LYS A 572 -1.02 -23.00 22.66
N ALA A 573 -1.55 -24.19 22.34
CA ALA A 573 -2.98 -24.45 22.35
C ALA A 573 -3.47 -24.84 23.74
N GLU A 574 -4.43 -24.11 24.29
CA GLU A 574 -5.13 -24.41 25.54
C GLU A 574 -6.65 -24.58 25.32
N LEU A 575 -7.30 -25.46 26.09
CA LEU A 575 -8.76 -25.54 26.12
C LEU A 575 -9.34 -24.50 27.08
N ARG A 576 -10.10 -23.54 26.55
CA ARG A 576 -10.65 -22.42 27.32
C ARG A 576 -12.17 -22.42 27.30
N ARG A 577 -12.77 -22.22 28.48
CA ARG A 577 -14.21 -21.99 28.64
C ARG A 577 -14.51 -20.49 28.62
N PHE A 578 -15.47 -20.06 27.81
CA PHE A 578 -15.87 -18.66 27.68
C PHE A 578 -17.18 -18.34 28.44
N ARG A 579 -17.54 -17.05 28.51
CA ARG A 579 -18.67 -16.55 29.32
C ARG A 579 -20.05 -17.00 28.82
N ASP A 580 -20.15 -17.40 27.56
CA ASP A 580 -21.31 -18.03 26.93
C ASP A 580 -21.44 -19.53 27.28
N GLY A 581 -20.44 -20.11 27.96
CA GLY A 581 -20.36 -21.53 28.30
C GLY A 581 -19.67 -22.41 27.24
N SER A 582 -19.27 -21.85 26.10
CA SER A 582 -18.54 -22.58 25.06
C SER A 582 -17.16 -23.05 25.54
N ILE A 583 -16.67 -24.17 24.98
CA ILE A 583 -15.33 -24.71 25.25
C ILE A 583 -14.63 -24.88 23.90
N LEU A 584 -13.63 -24.05 23.66
CA LEU A 584 -12.87 -24.01 22.41
C LEU A 584 -11.39 -24.33 22.71
N GLU A 585 -10.69 -24.88 21.72
CA GLU A 585 -9.24 -24.69 21.64
C GLU A 585 -8.96 -23.18 21.50
N SER A 586 -7.87 -22.67 22.07
CA SER A 586 -7.57 -21.24 22.10
C SER A 586 -6.08 -20.97 22.23
N LEU A 587 -5.67 -19.76 21.87
CA LEU A 587 -4.32 -19.23 22.09
C LEU A 587 -4.40 -18.02 23.02
N VAL A 588 -3.40 -17.84 23.88
CA VAL A 588 -3.28 -16.66 24.75
C VAL A 588 -1.91 -16.02 24.57
N TRP A 589 -1.94 -14.73 24.27
CA TRP A 589 -0.77 -13.90 24.00
C TRP A 589 -0.49 -12.96 25.16
N SER A 590 0.77 -12.56 25.29
CA SER A 590 1.19 -11.55 26.26
C SER A 590 0.70 -10.18 25.81
N ASP A 591 0.39 -9.29 26.76
CA ASP A 591 0.21 -7.86 26.49
C ASP A 591 1.52 -7.06 26.59
N GLN A 592 2.65 -7.75 26.74
CA GLN A 592 4.00 -7.19 26.67
C GLN A 592 4.55 -7.36 25.24
N GLY A 593 4.75 -6.26 24.52
CA GLY A 593 5.20 -6.23 23.11
C GLY A 593 4.13 -6.68 22.10
N SER A 594 4.39 -6.49 20.80
CA SER A 594 3.41 -6.80 19.75
C SER A 594 2.97 -8.27 19.74
N VAL A 595 1.66 -8.48 19.76
CA VAL A 595 1.04 -9.81 19.62
C VAL A 595 1.31 -10.40 18.24
N VAL A 596 1.36 -9.57 17.19
CA VAL A 596 1.68 -10.01 15.82
C VAL A 596 3.10 -10.56 15.77
N ASP A 597 4.04 -9.90 16.44
CA ASP A 597 5.44 -10.27 16.50
C ASP A 597 5.64 -11.55 17.34
N GLN A 598 4.90 -11.71 18.45
CA GLN A 598 4.81 -12.98 19.20
C GLN A 598 4.33 -14.15 18.33
N ILE A 599 3.27 -13.94 17.51
CA ILE A 599 2.73 -14.94 16.58
C ILE A 599 3.74 -15.32 15.50
N LEU A 600 4.33 -14.31 14.84
CA LEU A 600 5.34 -14.46 13.80
C LEU A 600 6.53 -15.29 14.29
N VAL A 601 7.09 -14.89 15.42
CA VAL A 601 8.25 -15.53 16.04
C VAL A 601 7.94 -16.97 16.43
N TYR A 602 6.79 -17.22 17.06
CA TYR A 602 6.40 -18.57 17.46
C TYR A 602 6.19 -19.49 16.26
N SER A 603 5.38 -19.06 15.29
CA SER A 603 5.02 -19.89 14.13
C SER A 603 6.21 -20.17 13.21
N LEU A 604 7.03 -19.15 12.89
CA LEU A 604 8.23 -19.34 12.07
C LEU A 604 9.26 -20.23 12.79
N SER A 605 9.57 -19.99 14.07
CA SER A 605 10.54 -20.83 14.81
C SER A 605 10.07 -22.29 14.93
N ARG A 606 8.77 -22.51 15.21
CA ARG A 606 8.19 -23.86 15.37
C ARG A 606 8.18 -24.65 14.06
N HIS A 607 7.73 -24.04 12.96
CA HIS A 607 7.52 -24.76 11.70
C HIS A 607 8.76 -24.82 10.81
N LEU A 608 9.60 -23.77 10.80
CA LEU A 608 10.83 -23.73 10.00
C LEU A 608 12.07 -24.20 10.78
N LYS A 609 11.95 -24.44 12.10
CA LYS A 609 13.03 -24.86 13.02
C LYS A 609 14.20 -23.85 13.10
N VAL A 610 13.92 -22.59 12.79
CA VAL A 610 14.87 -21.47 12.86
C VAL A 610 14.96 -20.89 14.28
N SER A 611 16.05 -20.18 14.61
CA SER A 611 16.22 -19.57 15.94
C SER A 611 15.60 -18.17 16.01
N ARG A 612 15.27 -17.68 17.23
CA ARG A 612 14.78 -16.31 17.44
C ARG A 612 15.68 -15.24 16.80
N GLN A 613 17.00 -15.45 16.85
CA GLN A 613 18.02 -14.52 16.31
C GLN A 613 17.97 -14.40 14.78
N SER A 614 17.43 -15.39 14.09
CA SER A 614 17.26 -15.37 12.63
C SER A 614 15.98 -14.68 12.15
N ILE A 615 15.17 -14.14 13.09
CA ILE A 615 13.91 -13.44 12.83
C ILE A 615 14.02 -12.02 13.44
N LYS A 616 14.41 -11.03 12.63
CA LYS A 616 14.34 -9.59 13.02
C LYS A 616 12.98 -9.05 12.59
N CYS A 617 12.14 -8.68 13.57
CA CYS A 617 10.89 -7.95 13.31
C CYS A 617 11.16 -6.45 13.44
N ILE A 618 10.45 -5.62 12.68
CA ILE A 618 10.68 -4.18 12.57
C ILE A 618 9.33 -3.46 12.71
N GLY A 619 9.32 -2.37 13.47
CA GLY A 619 8.18 -1.49 13.67
C GLY A 619 7.57 -1.54 15.07
N ASP A 620 7.91 -2.54 15.90
CA ASP A 620 7.49 -2.59 17.31
C ASP A 620 8.23 -1.53 18.15
N GLU A 621 9.38 -1.04 17.70
CA GLU A 621 10.16 0.00 18.39
C GLU A 621 9.35 1.31 18.55
N PHE A 622 8.40 1.59 17.65
CA PHE A 622 7.50 2.75 17.74
C PHE A 622 6.42 2.56 18.82
N ASP A 623 5.94 1.33 18.98
CA ASP A 623 5.00 0.94 20.02
C ASP A 623 5.69 0.89 21.39
N GLU A 624 6.94 0.41 21.46
CA GLU A 624 7.80 0.51 22.66
C GLU A 624 8.10 1.96 23.03
N THR A 625 8.47 2.82 22.06
CA THR A 625 8.73 4.26 22.30
C THR A 625 7.52 4.94 22.93
N LEU A 626 6.32 4.71 22.38
CA LEU A 626 5.10 5.32 22.93
C LEU A 626 4.74 4.76 24.33
N GLN A 627 5.05 3.50 24.61
CA GLN A 627 4.86 2.88 25.93
C GLN A 627 5.85 3.42 26.98
N GLN A 628 7.11 3.65 26.60
CA GLN A 628 8.12 4.24 27.48
C GLN A 628 7.75 5.67 27.89
N LEU A 629 7.14 6.44 26.98
CA LEU A 629 6.76 7.84 27.21
C LEU A 629 5.50 8.02 28.06
N ALA A 630 4.51 7.12 27.96
CA ALA A 630 3.16 7.37 28.49
C ALA A 630 2.49 6.16 29.17
N GLY A 631 3.27 5.12 29.49
CA GLY A 631 2.79 3.84 29.99
C GLY A 631 2.07 3.01 28.91
N SER A 632 1.54 1.86 29.32
CA SER A 632 0.79 0.97 28.41
C SER A 632 -0.46 1.65 27.85
N GLU A 633 -0.86 1.30 26.63
CA GLU A 633 -2.05 1.86 25.96
C GLU A 633 -3.30 1.76 26.84
N LYS A 634 -3.46 0.66 27.58
CA LYS A 634 -4.56 0.45 28.55
C LYS A 634 -4.60 1.52 29.64
N GLN A 635 -3.43 1.91 30.16
CA GLN A 635 -3.29 2.95 31.17
C GLN A 635 -3.61 4.33 30.55
N THR A 636 -3.03 4.67 29.41
CA THR A 636 -3.32 5.96 28.76
C THR A 636 -4.79 6.09 28.35
N ALA A 637 -5.41 5.02 27.87
CA ALA A 637 -6.83 4.98 27.53
C ALA A 637 -7.73 5.20 28.75
N ALA A 638 -7.40 4.57 29.89
CA ALA A 638 -8.09 4.78 31.15
C ALA A 638 -7.92 6.22 31.68
N MET A 639 -6.73 6.81 31.53
CA MET A 639 -6.47 8.22 31.88
C MET A 639 -7.35 9.17 31.06
N PHE A 640 -7.35 9.03 29.73
CA PHE A 640 -8.23 9.85 28.87
C PHE A 640 -9.71 9.61 29.16
N GLN A 641 -10.10 8.39 29.55
CA GLN A 641 -11.48 8.12 29.97
C GLN A 641 -11.83 8.86 31.26
N GLY A 642 -10.97 8.85 32.28
CA GLY A 642 -11.19 9.61 33.52
C GLY A 642 -11.34 11.12 33.29
N VAL A 643 -10.63 11.70 32.31
CA VAL A 643 -10.84 13.10 31.90
C VAL A 643 -12.20 13.30 31.22
N ARG A 644 -12.65 12.36 30.38
CA ARG A 644 -13.99 12.40 29.76
C ARG A 644 -15.11 12.22 30.79
N ASP A 645 -14.93 11.35 31.77
CA ASP A 645 -15.92 11.09 32.83
C ASP A 645 -16.06 12.30 33.77
N ALA A 646 -14.94 12.93 34.14
CA ALA A 646 -14.94 14.19 34.89
C ALA A 646 -15.62 15.33 34.10
N PHE A 647 -15.38 15.42 32.79
CA PHE A 647 -16.08 16.38 31.93
C PHE A 647 -17.60 16.11 31.85
N GLN A 648 -18.02 14.83 31.87
CA GLN A 648 -19.45 14.47 31.90
C GLN A 648 -20.11 14.80 33.25
N SER A 649 -19.42 14.61 34.38
CA SER A 649 -19.91 15.06 35.71
C SER A 649 -20.09 16.59 35.70
N LEU A 650 -19.08 17.33 35.23
CA LEU A 650 -19.15 18.79 35.12
C LEU A 650 -20.26 19.26 34.17
N GLN A 651 -20.46 18.59 33.03
CA GLN A 651 -21.56 18.87 32.11
C GLN A 651 -22.93 18.62 32.75
N SER A 652 -23.06 17.59 33.59
CA SER A 652 -24.29 17.32 34.34
C SER A 652 -24.53 18.39 35.42
N SER A 653 -23.49 18.78 36.16
CA SER A 653 -23.53 19.91 37.11
C SER A 653 -23.96 21.23 36.45
N PHE A 654 -23.57 21.47 35.19
CA PHE A 654 -24.03 22.63 34.41
C PHE A 654 -25.48 22.52 33.91
N GLN A 655 -26.05 21.31 33.84
CA GLN A 655 -27.46 21.10 33.46
C GLN A 655 -28.40 21.22 34.66
N SER A 656 -27.91 21.04 35.90
CA SER A 656 -28.67 21.19 37.14
C SER A 656 -28.49 22.56 37.81
N MET A 657 -27.97 23.57 37.10
CA MET A 657 -27.61 24.87 37.67
C MET A 657 -28.69 25.93 37.41
N ASP A 658 -29.57 26.14 38.40
CA ASP A 658 -30.63 27.15 38.33
C ASP A 658 -30.16 28.57 38.72
N ASP A 659 -29.09 28.72 39.51
CA ASP A 659 -28.64 30.01 40.08
C ASP A 659 -27.74 30.86 39.15
N ILE A 660 -27.99 30.82 37.84
CA ILE A 660 -27.32 31.69 36.86
C ILE A 660 -28.31 32.50 35.99
N PRO A 661 -28.08 33.80 35.71
CA PRO A 661 -29.04 34.65 35.01
C PRO A 661 -29.39 34.29 33.54
N LEU A 662 -28.73 33.29 32.96
CA LEU A 662 -28.98 32.74 31.62
C LEU A 662 -28.67 31.24 31.67
N GLN A 663 -29.51 30.38 31.08
CA GLN A 663 -29.26 28.94 31.10
C GLN A 663 -28.04 28.55 30.24
N VAL A 664 -27.45 27.40 30.55
CA VAL A 664 -26.40 26.80 29.72
C VAL A 664 -27.01 26.23 28.46
N ARG A 665 -26.62 26.77 27.31
CA ARG A 665 -26.99 26.22 26.00
C ARG A 665 -26.15 24.99 25.68
N HIS A 666 -24.81 25.14 25.72
CA HIS A 666 -23.86 24.07 25.43
C HIS A 666 -22.57 24.24 26.25
N LEU A 667 -22.05 23.15 26.82
CA LEU A 667 -20.64 23.04 27.23
C LEU A 667 -19.90 22.25 26.13
N GLN A 668 -18.75 22.75 25.68
CA GLN A 668 -18.00 22.20 24.56
C GLN A 668 -16.57 21.83 24.96
N PRO A 669 -16.10 20.62 24.64
CA PRO A 669 -14.72 20.20 24.91
C PRO A 669 -13.76 20.83 23.90
N ALA A 670 -12.64 21.41 24.36
CA ALA A 670 -11.63 22.04 23.47
C ALA A 670 -10.20 21.49 23.69
N SER A 671 -9.94 20.80 24.80
CA SER A 671 -8.60 20.31 25.15
C SER A 671 -8.12 19.09 24.32
N PRO A 672 -6.81 19.00 24.00
CA PRO A 672 -6.18 17.77 23.49
C PRO A 672 -6.47 16.52 24.33
N PHE A 673 -6.58 16.66 25.67
CA PHE A 673 -6.90 15.55 26.57
C PHE A 673 -8.29 14.95 26.26
N LEU A 674 -9.28 15.78 25.93
CA LEU A 674 -10.66 15.34 25.67
C LEU A 674 -10.81 14.65 24.31
N ARG A 675 -9.90 14.88 23.36
CA ARG A 675 -9.78 14.15 22.08
C ARG A 675 -8.65 13.12 22.05
N SER A 676 -8.05 12.79 23.21
CA SER A 676 -6.96 11.81 23.34
C SER A 676 -5.71 12.10 22.48
N THR A 677 -5.42 13.37 22.18
CA THR A 677 -4.24 13.79 21.41
C THR A 677 -3.15 14.45 22.25
N ALA A 678 -3.33 14.55 23.58
CA ALA A 678 -2.29 15.09 24.46
C ALA A 678 -1.07 14.17 24.52
N VAL A 679 0.13 14.77 24.46
CA VAL A 679 1.34 14.10 24.96
C VAL A 679 1.23 14.04 26.48
N ILE A 680 1.60 12.91 27.06
CA ILE A 680 1.68 12.69 28.50
C ILE A 680 3.09 12.16 28.73
N SER A 681 3.85 12.81 29.62
CA SER A 681 5.28 12.53 29.88
C SER A 681 5.47 11.84 31.23
N ASP A 682 4.77 12.30 32.27
CA ASP A 682 4.52 11.54 33.50
C ASP A 682 2.99 11.36 33.68
N PRO A 683 2.49 10.13 33.94
CA PRO A 683 1.14 9.91 34.49
C PRO A 683 0.73 10.83 35.65
N ASN A 684 1.69 11.33 36.46
CA ASN A 684 1.46 12.27 37.55
C ASN A 684 1.19 13.72 37.08
N ASP A 685 1.55 14.08 35.84
CA ASP A 685 1.27 15.41 35.25
C ASP A 685 -0.22 15.63 34.94
N ILE A 686 -1.03 14.57 35.03
CA ILE A 686 -2.46 14.56 34.65
C ILE A 686 -3.27 15.31 35.71
N GLY A 687 -3.36 16.62 35.50
CA GLY A 687 -3.96 17.58 36.43
C GLY A 687 -3.11 18.84 36.62
N LEU A 688 -1.84 18.85 36.19
CA LEU A 688 -0.99 20.05 36.16
C LEU A 688 -1.33 20.97 34.98
N THR A 689 -1.67 20.40 33.82
CA THR A 689 -2.12 21.16 32.64
C THR A 689 -3.66 21.29 32.64
N PRO A 690 -4.22 22.51 32.65
CA PRO A 690 -5.67 22.70 32.61
C PRO A 690 -6.34 22.21 31.31
N VAL A 691 -7.47 21.53 31.46
CA VAL A 691 -8.28 20.99 30.36
C VAL A 691 -9.22 22.07 29.84
N ASP A 692 -8.87 22.73 28.74
CA ASP A 692 -9.68 23.77 28.09
C ASP A 692 -11.10 23.27 27.69
N ILE A 693 -12.11 24.05 28.09
CA ILE A 693 -13.53 23.87 27.77
C ILE A 693 -14.19 25.23 27.50
N ASN A 694 -15.20 25.25 26.62
CA ASN A 694 -15.94 26.46 26.26
C ASN A 694 -17.41 26.35 26.68
N LEU A 695 -17.93 27.40 27.33
CA LEU A 695 -19.34 27.50 27.73
C LEU A 695 -20.08 28.47 26.82
N GLN A 696 -21.17 28.03 26.20
CA GLN A 696 -22.13 28.90 25.53
C GLN A 696 -23.42 28.98 26.36
N LEU A 697 -23.81 30.20 26.72
CA LEU A 697 -25.09 30.52 27.37
C LEU A 697 -26.18 30.77 26.33
N GLU A 698 -27.44 30.85 26.77
CA GLU A 698 -28.55 31.28 25.92
C GLU A 698 -28.39 32.70 25.35
N SER A 699 -29.06 32.96 24.23
CA SER A 699 -29.08 34.26 23.57
C SER A 699 -29.90 35.28 24.37
N SER A 700 -29.34 36.47 24.59
CA SER A 700 -29.99 37.53 25.35
C SER A 700 -29.73 38.90 24.73
N THR A 701 -30.75 39.74 24.69
CA THR A 701 -30.65 41.15 24.24
C THR A 701 -30.01 42.07 25.28
N LYS A 702 -29.71 41.56 26.49
CA LYS A 702 -29.09 42.32 27.60
C LYS A 702 -27.56 42.37 27.54
N TRP A 703 -26.91 41.65 26.61
CA TRP A 703 -25.46 41.72 26.44
C TRP A 703 -25.02 43.07 25.84
N PRO A 704 -23.93 43.71 26.33
CA PRO A 704 -23.45 45.00 25.80
C PRO A 704 -22.99 44.92 24.33
N ASP A 705 -23.20 45.98 23.53
CA ASP A 705 -22.66 46.07 22.15
C ASP A 705 -21.21 46.59 22.07
N ASN A 706 -20.37 46.21 23.04
CA ASN A 706 -18.98 46.66 23.15
C ASN A 706 -18.09 45.51 23.66
N LEU A 707 -16.94 45.29 23.01
CA LEU A 707 -16.04 44.18 23.32
C LEU A 707 -15.53 44.20 24.77
N ASP A 708 -15.02 45.33 25.27
CA ASP A 708 -14.52 45.45 26.65
C ASP A 708 -15.65 45.22 27.66
N ALA A 709 -16.85 45.75 27.39
CA ALA A 709 -18.02 45.55 28.24
C ALA A 709 -18.47 44.07 28.24
N ILE A 710 -18.46 43.39 27.09
CA ILE A 710 -18.70 41.94 27.01
C ILE A 710 -17.69 41.17 27.87
N GLN A 711 -16.39 41.50 27.81
CA GLN A 711 -15.39 40.83 28.66
C GLN A 711 -15.68 41.02 30.16
N MET A 712 -16.09 42.22 30.59
CA MET A 712 -16.46 42.46 31.99
C MET A 712 -17.74 41.71 32.38
N THR A 713 -18.73 41.61 31.47
CA THR A 713 -19.91 40.75 31.69
C THR A 713 -19.54 39.26 31.77
N LYS A 714 -18.59 38.77 30.95
CA LYS A 714 -18.04 37.41 31.08
C LYS A 714 -17.41 37.20 32.46
N VAL A 715 -16.58 38.12 32.96
CA VAL A 715 -15.97 38.02 34.30
C VAL A 715 -17.03 37.88 35.39
N ALA A 716 -18.12 38.66 35.32
CA ALA A 716 -19.22 38.56 36.28
C ALA A 716 -19.94 37.18 36.22
N PHE A 717 -20.17 36.63 35.02
CA PHE A 717 -20.68 35.27 34.87
C PHE A 717 -19.69 34.21 35.38
N LEU A 718 -18.39 34.31 35.06
CA LEU A 718 -17.36 33.36 35.50
C LEU A 718 -17.27 33.27 37.03
N LEU A 719 -17.43 34.40 37.74
CA LEU A 719 -17.51 34.43 39.21
C LEU A 719 -18.74 33.66 39.72
N ARG A 720 -19.94 34.01 39.26
CA ARG A 720 -21.21 33.36 39.64
C ARG A 720 -21.23 31.85 39.32
N ILE A 721 -20.71 31.47 38.16
CA ILE A 721 -20.57 30.06 37.76
C ILE A 721 -19.62 29.32 38.70
N GLY A 722 -18.49 29.92 39.08
CA GLY A 722 -17.57 29.33 40.05
C GLY A 722 -18.23 29.09 41.41
N GLU A 723 -18.94 30.10 41.92
CA GLU A 723 -19.72 30.03 43.16
C GLU A 723 -20.74 28.86 43.09
N ALA A 724 -21.63 28.86 42.10
CA ALA A 724 -22.66 27.83 41.94
C ALA A 724 -22.11 26.40 41.70
N LEU A 725 -21.02 26.24 40.95
CA LEU A 725 -20.38 24.93 40.74
C LEU A 725 -19.81 24.34 42.04
N LYS A 726 -19.28 25.20 42.92
CA LYS A 726 -18.73 24.77 44.20
C LYS A 726 -19.83 24.31 45.16
N ASP A 727 -20.94 25.04 45.19
CA ASP A 727 -22.09 24.72 46.04
C ASP A 727 -22.81 23.44 45.57
N ASN A 728 -22.69 23.05 44.29
CA ASN A 728 -23.17 21.76 43.76
C ASN A 728 -22.26 20.55 44.13
N GLY A 729 -21.13 20.76 44.82
CA GLY A 729 -20.30 19.68 45.40
C GLY A 729 -19.40 18.89 44.44
N ASP A 730 -19.49 19.10 43.13
CA ASP A 730 -18.61 18.46 42.13
C ASP A 730 -17.21 19.10 42.06
N VAL A 731 -17.05 20.30 42.61
CA VAL A 731 -15.85 21.15 42.48
C VAL A 731 -15.24 21.44 43.85
N ASN A 732 -13.97 21.04 44.02
CA ASN A 732 -13.21 21.27 45.25
C ASN A 732 -12.89 22.77 45.43
N SER A 733 -12.48 23.44 44.35
CA SER A 733 -12.15 24.87 44.34
C SER A 733 -12.20 25.42 42.92
N PHE A 734 -12.30 26.75 42.82
CA PHE A 734 -12.26 27.47 41.55
C PHE A 734 -11.45 28.76 41.68
N ARG A 735 -11.00 29.30 40.56
CA ARG A 735 -10.33 30.60 40.48
C ARG A 735 -10.63 31.27 39.15
N VAL A 736 -11.11 32.51 39.17
CA VAL A 736 -11.11 33.35 37.96
C VAL A 736 -9.69 33.86 37.73
N GLY A 737 -9.16 33.61 36.54
CA GLY A 737 -7.87 34.09 36.07
C GLY A 737 -8.01 35.07 34.92
N LEU A 738 -6.98 35.88 34.71
CA LEU A 738 -6.87 36.81 33.59
C LEU A 738 -5.92 36.25 32.52
N GLU A 739 -6.22 36.57 31.26
CA GLU A 739 -5.36 36.30 30.12
C GLU A 739 -5.36 37.51 29.18
N ASN A 740 -4.34 37.62 28.31
CA ASN A 740 -4.27 38.64 27.26
C ASN A 740 -4.45 40.10 27.74
N GLU A 741 -4.04 40.45 28.97
CA GLU A 741 -4.36 41.76 29.59
C GLU A 741 -3.99 42.99 28.73
N SER A 742 -2.92 42.90 27.94
CA SER A 742 -2.47 43.94 27.00
C SER A 742 -3.26 44.01 25.68
N ARG A 743 -4.03 42.98 25.33
CA ARG A 743 -4.74 42.82 24.03
C ARG A 743 -6.26 42.95 24.20
N ARG A 744 -6.78 44.18 24.16
CA ARG A 744 -8.22 44.49 24.41
C ARG A 744 -9.24 43.87 23.42
N LEU A 745 -8.78 43.28 22.32
CA LEU A 745 -9.66 42.75 21.26
C LEU A 745 -9.98 41.26 21.40
N VAL A 746 -9.29 40.54 22.29
CA VAL A 746 -9.45 39.08 22.50
C VAL A 746 -10.06 38.76 23.88
N ASN A 747 -10.27 37.49 24.17
CA ASN A 747 -10.79 37.03 25.45
C ASN A 747 -9.83 37.42 26.60
N ARG A 748 -10.37 37.98 27.69
CA ARG A 748 -9.58 38.58 28.80
C ARG A 748 -9.57 37.76 30.10
N ALA A 749 -10.40 36.74 30.23
CA ALA A 749 -10.55 35.99 31.48
C ALA A 749 -11.07 34.56 31.27
N PHE A 750 -10.72 33.69 32.21
CA PHE A 750 -11.14 32.28 32.28
C PHE A 750 -11.49 31.91 33.74
N LEU A 751 -12.19 30.79 33.91
CA LEU A 751 -12.45 30.16 35.21
C LEU A 751 -11.70 28.82 35.24
N ASP A 752 -10.67 28.73 36.08
CA ASP A 752 -10.05 27.45 36.41
C ASP A 752 -10.87 26.74 37.49
N ILE A 753 -11.16 25.46 37.28
CA ILE A 753 -12.06 24.63 38.08
C ILE A 753 -11.31 23.37 38.49
N VAL A 754 -11.11 23.14 39.79
CA VAL A 754 -10.54 21.90 40.32
C VAL A 754 -11.68 20.93 40.64
N HIS A 755 -11.92 19.97 39.75
CA HIS A 755 -12.93 18.93 39.95
C HIS A 755 -12.55 18.01 41.12
N LYS A 756 -13.54 17.36 41.76
CA LYS A 756 -13.35 16.38 42.85
C LYS A 756 -12.33 15.27 42.57
N THR A 757 -12.06 14.94 41.30
CA THR A 757 -11.03 13.96 40.88
C THR A 757 -9.60 14.53 40.77
N GLY A 758 -9.37 15.80 41.14
CA GLY A 758 -8.09 16.49 41.00
C GLY A 758 -7.83 17.10 39.61
N ILE A 759 -8.66 16.77 38.61
CA ILE A 759 -8.54 17.28 37.24
C ILE A 759 -8.91 18.76 37.19
N GLN A 760 -8.02 19.57 36.63
CA GLN A 760 -8.23 21.00 36.42
C GLN A 760 -8.87 21.24 35.05
N PHE A 761 -9.98 21.99 34.99
CA PHE A 761 -10.59 22.47 33.76
C PHE A 761 -10.45 23.98 33.63
N ARG A 762 -10.20 24.48 32.41
CA ARG A 762 -10.13 25.92 32.11
C ARG A 762 -11.31 26.34 31.25
N LEU A 763 -12.27 27.05 31.84
CA LEU A 763 -13.52 27.44 31.18
C LEU A 763 -13.46 28.87 30.64
N ARG A 764 -13.83 29.04 29.36
CA ARG A 764 -14.06 30.35 28.72
C ARG A 764 -15.50 30.46 28.21
N ILE A 765 -16.08 31.66 28.29
CA ILE A 765 -17.44 31.90 27.77
C ILE A 765 -17.36 32.29 26.28
N HIS A 766 -18.10 31.57 25.44
CA HIS A 766 -18.31 31.87 24.03
C HIS A 766 -19.52 32.80 23.84
N HIS A 767 -19.34 33.95 23.19
CA HIS A 767 -20.44 34.86 22.88
C HIS A 767 -20.39 35.38 21.43
N GLU A 768 -21.36 34.96 20.61
CA GLU A 768 -21.40 35.15 19.15
C GLU A 768 -21.28 36.62 18.69
N ARG A 769 -21.67 37.58 19.55
CA ARG A 769 -21.59 39.03 19.24
C ARG A 769 -20.15 39.54 19.10
N GLU A 770 -19.17 38.90 19.74
CA GLU A 770 -17.76 39.30 19.64
C GLU A 770 -17.26 39.22 18.18
N ALA A 771 -17.58 38.12 17.48
CA ALA A 771 -17.29 37.99 16.05
C ALA A 771 -17.99 39.06 15.21
N THR A 772 -19.26 39.38 15.49
CA THR A 772 -20.00 40.42 14.77
C THR A 772 -19.34 41.80 14.95
N LEU A 773 -18.86 42.11 16.16
CA LEU A 773 -18.20 43.38 16.48
C LEU A 773 -16.82 43.49 15.81
N LEU A 774 -16.04 42.41 15.77
CA LEU A 774 -14.75 42.37 15.08
C LEU A 774 -14.93 42.44 13.54
N GLU A 775 -15.91 41.73 12.98
CA GLU A 775 -16.24 41.81 11.55
C GLU A 775 -16.86 43.15 11.13
N ARG A 776 -17.51 43.88 12.06
CA ARG A 776 -17.92 45.27 11.85
C ARG A 776 -16.70 46.17 11.72
N LYS A 777 -15.76 46.08 12.68
CA LYS A 777 -14.50 46.85 12.66
C LYS A 777 -13.65 46.64 11.40
N LEU A 778 -13.54 45.42 10.88
CA LEU A 778 -12.79 45.18 9.64
C LEU A 778 -13.35 45.96 8.43
N LYS A 779 -14.68 46.15 8.40
CA LYS A 779 -15.43 46.86 7.34
C LYS A 779 -15.44 48.38 7.53
N GLU A 780 -15.05 48.90 8.69
CA GLU A 780 -15.00 50.34 8.96
C GLU A 780 -13.87 51.03 8.16
N GLY A 781 -14.16 52.23 7.64
CA GLY A 781 -13.21 53.07 6.91
C GLY A 781 -12.31 53.87 7.84
N GLY A 782 -11.16 54.36 7.34
CA GLY A 782 -10.27 55.27 8.07
C GLY A 782 -9.38 54.64 9.16
N LEU A 783 -9.58 53.37 9.51
CA LEU A 783 -8.69 52.64 10.43
C LEU A 783 -7.31 52.39 9.81
N SER A 784 -6.24 52.44 10.61
CA SER A 784 -4.87 52.18 10.16
C SER A 784 -4.67 50.70 9.76
N PRO A 785 -3.71 50.39 8.86
CA PRO A 785 -3.43 49.01 8.45
C PRO A 785 -3.12 48.09 9.62
N GLN A 786 -2.25 48.53 10.55
CA GLN A 786 -1.90 47.79 11.77
C GLN A 786 -3.13 47.47 12.63
N TYR A 787 -4.05 48.43 12.81
CA TYR A 787 -5.27 48.16 13.59
C TYR A 787 -6.22 47.17 12.89
N LYS A 788 -6.23 47.15 11.54
CA LYS A 788 -6.97 46.14 10.78
C LYS A 788 -6.33 44.74 10.90
N GLU A 789 -5.00 44.67 10.93
CA GLU A 789 -4.26 43.44 11.23
C GLU A 789 -4.57 42.93 12.65
N ASP A 790 -4.52 43.79 13.68
CA ASP A 790 -4.87 43.46 15.07
C ASP A 790 -6.32 42.95 15.23
N VAL A 791 -7.28 43.59 14.56
CA VAL A 791 -8.69 43.14 14.56
C VAL A 791 -8.83 41.82 13.80
N GLY A 792 -8.06 41.61 12.72
CA GLY A 792 -8.01 40.34 11.99
C GLY A 792 -7.46 39.20 12.85
N ALA A 793 -6.37 39.44 13.58
CA ALA A 793 -5.78 38.51 14.55
C ALA A 793 -6.75 38.17 15.67
N ALA A 794 -7.46 39.16 16.22
CA ALA A 794 -8.46 38.93 17.25
C ALA A 794 -9.66 38.12 16.76
N LEU A 795 -10.13 38.37 15.52
CA LEU A 795 -11.18 37.57 14.90
C LEU A 795 -10.71 36.14 14.60
N PHE A 796 -9.44 35.95 14.24
CA PHE A 796 -8.86 34.62 14.09
C PHE A 796 -8.80 33.87 15.43
N GLU A 797 -8.23 34.45 16.48
CA GLU A 797 -8.11 33.76 17.79
C GLU A 797 -9.48 33.46 18.42
N TYR A 798 -10.48 34.34 18.22
CA TYR A 798 -11.88 34.04 18.56
C TYR A 798 -12.37 32.78 17.82
N LYS A 799 -12.20 32.73 16.49
CA LYS A 799 -12.66 31.62 15.66
C LYS A 799 -11.92 30.32 15.97
N LYS A 800 -10.61 30.39 16.21
CA LYS A 800 -9.79 29.27 16.71
C LYS A 800 -10.39 28.70 17.99
N THR A 801 -10.41 29.53 19.04
CA THR A 801 -10.79 29.14 20.41
C THR A 801 -12.21 28.59 20.50
N PHE A 802 -13.20 29.31 19.95
CA PHE A 802 -14.61 29.03 20.21
C PHE A 802 -15.34 28.27 19.09
N ILE A 803 -14.78 28.17 17.89
CA ILE A 803 -15.44 27.50 16.76
C ILE A 803 -14.61 26.33 16.21
N HIS A 804 -13.29 26.48 16.12
CA HIS A 804 -12.44 25.54 15.39
C HIS A 804 -11.95 24.40 16.29
N THR A 805 -11.33 24.71 17.43
CA THR A 805 -10.83 23.67 18.36
C THR A 805 -11.94 22.78 18.95
N PRO A 806 -13.16 23.27 19.25
CA PRO A 806 -14.30 22.39 19.60
C PRO A 806 -14.72 21.44 18.47
N ARG A 807 -14.75 21.93 17.21
CA ARG A 807 -15.03 21.07 16.04
C ARG A 807 -13.93 20.05 15.82
N LEU A 808 -12.65 20.42 15.98
CA LEU A 808 -11.52 19.47 15.93
C LEU A 808 -11.72 18.35 16.95
N THR A 809 -12.14 18.70 18.16
CA THR A 809 -12.35 17.75 19.25
C THR A 809 -13.44 16.73 18.93
N GLN A 810 -14.60 17.18 18.43
CA GLN A 810 -15.68 16.29 17.97
C GLN A 810 -15.25 15.39 16.79
N VAL A 811 -14.51 15.95 15.83
CA VAL A 811 -14.10 15.25 14.61
C VAL A 811 -12.99 14.23 14.89
N VAL A 812 -12.00 14.57 15.72
CA VAL A 812 -10.95 13.63 16.14
C VAL A 812 -11.53 12.49 16.97
N GLN A 813 -12.43 12.76 17.93
CA GLN A 813 -13.15 11.70 18.66
C GLN A 813 -13.87 10.74 17.69
N THR A 814 -14.56 11.29 16.68
CA THR A 814 -15.25 10.50 15.66
C THR A 814 -14.29 9.66 14.81
N LEU A 815 -13.13 10.20 14.43
CA LEU A 815 -12.13 9.48 13.64
C LEU A 815 -11.33 8.47 14.46
N SER A 816 -11.00 8.73 15.73
CA SER A 816 -10.31 7.76 16.59
C SER A 816 -11.16 6.52 16.86
N ASN A 817 -12.49 6.65 16.91
CA ASN A 817 -13.40 5.51 16.97
C ASN A 817 -13.41 4.66 15.67
N ARG A 818 -13.01 5.24 14.53
CA ARG A 818 -12.89 4.55 13.23
C ARG A 818 -11.46 4.06 12.96
N TYR A 819 -10.47 4.72 13.53
CA TYR A 819 -9.05 4.49 13.33
C TYR A 819 -8.36 4.51 14.71
N PRO A 820 -8.33 3.38 15.44
CA PRO A 820 -7.85 3.34 16.83
C PRO A 820 -6.44 3.95 17.00
N LEU A 821 -5.55 3.65 16.06
CA LEU A 821 -4.15 4.11 16.06
C LEU A 821 -3.96 5.61 15.74
N LEU A 822 -4.99 6.34 15.31
CA LEU A 822 -4.87 7.76 14.99
C LEU A 822 -4.42 8.59 16.20
N SER A 823 -4.98 8.34 17.38
CA SER A 823 -4.61 9.04 18.63
C SER A 823 -3.16 8.73 19.03
N PRO A 824 -2.74 7.45 19.11
CA PRO A 824 -1.34 7.05 19.24
C PRO A 824 -0.37 7.70 18.24
N THR A 825 -0.65 7.66 16.93
CA THR A 825 0.21 8.28 15.90
C THR A 825 0.30 9.80 16.06
N VAL A 826 -0.81 10.49 16.35
CA VAL A 826 -0.79 11.93 16.66
C VAL A 826 0.12 12.24 17.85
N ARG A 827 0.06 11.44 18.91
CA ARG A 827 0.88 11.64 20.12
C ARG A 827 2.36 11.42 19.84
N LEU A 828 2.71 10.38 19.09
CA LEU A 828 4.06 10.11 18.62
C LEU A 828 4.59 11.22 17.70
N MET A 829 3.76 11.74 16.78
CA MET A 829 4.11 12.88 15.92
C MET A 829 4.33 14.15 16.73
N LYS A 830 3.46 14.47 17.71
CA LYS A 830 3.66 15.62 18.61
C LYS A 830 4.93 15.50 19.45
N TYR A 831 5.22 14.30 19.95
CA TYR A 831 6.48 14.03 20.65
C TYR A 831 7.69 14.31 19.74
N TRP A 832 7.70 13.81 18.50
CA TRP A 832 8.77 14.08 17.55
C TRP A 832 8.91 15.59 17.21
N PHE A 833 7.80 16.29 16.95
CA PHE A 833 7.79 17.75 16.75
C PHE A 833 8.29 18.52 17.99
N ASN A 834 8.12 17.98 19.19
CA ASN A 834 8.62 18.57 20.43
C ASN A 834 10.12 18.28 20.64
N SER A 835 10.58 17.05 20.39
CA SER A 835 11.99 16.68 20.44
C SER A 835 12.82 17.54 19.47
N GLN A 836 12.33 17.77 18.26
CA GLN A 836 12.97 18.66 17.27
C GLN A 836 12.75 20.17 17.56
N LEU A 837 12.22 20.54 18.74
CA LEU A 837 11.94 21.93 19.20
C LEU A 837 10.90 22.74 18.39
N LEU A 838 10.32 22.13 17.35
CA LEU A 838 9.42 22.74 16.38
C LEU A 838 8.03 23.09 16.94
N LEU A 839 7.57 22.37 17.97
CA LEU A 839 6.21 22.50 18.53
C LEU A 839 5.92 23.88 19.16
N SER A 840 6.96 24.66 19.45
CA SER A 840 6.87 26.08 19.85
C SER A 840 6.45 27.01 18.70
N HIS A 841 6.77 26.65 17.46
CA HIS A 841 6.54 27.46 16.27
C HIS A 841 5.26 27.08 15.51
N VAL A 842 4.93 25.79 15.43
CA VAL A 842 3.66 25.29 14.88
C VAL A 842 2.55 25.26 15.94
N THR A 843 1.33 24.86 15.58
CA THR A 843 0.25 24.58 16.53
C THR A 843 0.10 23.07 16.73
N GLU A 844 -0.36 22.62 17.89
CA GLU A 844 -0.79 21.23 18.06
C GLU A 844 -1.85 20.82 17.03
N GLU A 845 -2.79 21.72 16.73
CA GLU A 845 -3.84 21.46 15.73
C GLU A 845 -3.29 21.27 14.30
N PHE A 846 -2.10 21.79 13.99
CA PHE A 846 -1.41 21.52 12.73
C PHE A 846 -0.86 20.08 12.68
N VAL A 847 -0.16 19.65 13.75
CA VAL A 847 0.40 18.29 13.84
C VAL A 847 -0.72 17.24 13.85
N GLU A 848 -1.83 17.54 14.52
CA GLU A 848 -3.06 16.73 14.45
C GLU A 848 -3.56 16.60 13.02
N LEU A 849 -3.72 17.71 12.27
CA LEU A 849 -4.22 17.68 10.90
C LEU A 849 -3.25 16.98 9.91
N LEU A 850 -1.94 17.06 10.11
CA LEU A 850 -0.97 16.28 9.31
C LEU A 850 -1.20 14.77 9.46
N ALA A 851 -1.21 14.27 10.71
CA ALA A 851 -1.37 12.84 10.96
C ALA A 851 -2.76 12.34 10.52
N ILE A 852 -3.81 13.13 10.77
CA ILE A 852 -5.17 12.86 10.29
C ILE A 852 -5.22 12.68 8.77
N ASN A 853 -4.49 13.50 7.99
CA ASN A 853 -4.50 13.44 6.52
C ASN A 853 -4.16 12.02 6.04
N VAL A 854 -3.17 11.37 6.63
CA VAL A 854 -2.74 10.01 6.28
C VAL A 854 -3.84 8.95 6.49
N TYR A 855 -4.71 9.13 7.50
CA TYR A 855 -5.80 8.21 7.79
C TYR A 855 -7.06 8.42 6.92
N VAL A 856 -7.33 9.66 6.46
CA VAL A 856 -8.51 9.98 5.65
C VAL A 856 -8.21 10.01 4.14
N SER A 857 -7.04 10.52 3.75
CA SER A 857 -6.54 10.65 2.38
C SER A 857 -5.55 9.52 2.07
N THR A 858 -5.97 8.26 2.24
CA THR A 858 -5.06 7.11 2.35
C THR A 858 -4.16 6.88 1.13
N HIS A 859 -4.62 7.31 -0.05
CA HIS A 859 -3.98 7.03 -1.33
C HIS A 859 -2.56 7.63 -1.43
N PRO A 860 -1.58 6.88 -1.98
CA PRO A 860 -1.73 5.66 -2.77
C PRO A 860 -1.96 4.36 -1.97
N TRP A 861 -1.89 4.40 -0.64
CA TRP A 861 -2.00 3.22 0.24
C TRP A 861 -3.41 3.01 0.83
N ALA A 862 -3.56 1.99 1.69
CA ALA A 862 -4.68 1.85 2.63
C ALA A 862 -4.44 2.69 3.91
N SER A 863 -5.46 2.88 4.77
CA SER A 863 -5.27 3.53 6.09
C SER A 863 -4.18 2.82 6.91
N PRO A 864 -3.31 3.53 7.65
CA PRO A 864 -2.30 2.91 8.50
C PRO A 864 -2.90 1.94 9.54
N SER A 865 -2.27 0.78 9.69
CA SER A 865 -2.65 -0.23 10.68
C SER A 865 -1.50 -0.60 11.64
N SER A 866 -0.45 0.24 11.70
CA SER A 866 0.53 0.31 12.79
C SER A 866 0.98 1.74 13.07
N LEU A 867 1.68 1.97 14.19
CA LEU A 867 2.27 3.28 14.48
C LEU A 867 3.37 3.64 13.48
N MET A 868 4.16 2.66 13.06
CA MET A 868 5.23 2.81 12.06
C MET A 868 4.70 3.41 10.76
N THR A 869 3.64 2.84 10.15
CA THR A 869 3.09 3.38 8.90
C THR A 869 2.40 4.71 9.08
N GLY A 870 1.75 4.95 10.23
CA GLY A 870 1.17 6.26 10.56
C GLY A 870 2.24 7.35 10.65
N PHE A 871 3.35 7.07 11.34
CA PHE A 871 4.47 7.98 11.54
C PHE A 871 5.22 8.27 10.22
N TYR A 872 5.74 7.23 9.55
CA TYR A 872 6.55 7.41 8.33
C TYR A 872 5.76 8.03 7.18
N ARG A 873 4.46 7.74 7.03
CA ARG A 873 3.64 8.41 6.01
C ARG A 873 3.34 9.86 6.36
N THR A 874 3.26 10.22 7.64
CA THR A 874 3.11 11.63 8.06
C THR A 874 4.40 12.41 7.75
N LEU A 875 5.57 11.83 8.01
CA LEU A 875 6.86 12.42 7.61
C LEU A 875 7.03 12.47 6.08
N SER A 876 6.67 11.41 5.36
CA SER A 876 6.76 11.40 3.89
C SER A 876 5.73 12.31 3.21
N LEU A 877 4.59 12.62 3.86
CA LEU A 877 3.70 13.69 3.44
C LEU A 877 4.40 15.04 3.62
N LEU A 878 4.99 15.25 4.80
CA LEU A 878 5.65 16.51 5.16
C LEU A 878 6.83 16.86 4.24
N SER A 879 7.68 15.89 3.89
CA SER A 879 8.84 16.13 3.01
C SER A 879 8.50 16.22 1.51
N LYS A 880 7.39 15.61 1.07
CA LYS A 880 6.96 15.64 -0.35
C LYS A 880 5.93 16.74 -0.66
N TRP A 881 5.26 17.32 0.35
CA TRP A 881 4.23 18.34 0.15
C TRP A 881 4.83 19.70 -0.25
N ASN A 882 4.69 20.06 -1.52
CA ASN A 882 5.01 21.40 -2.02
C ASN A 882 3.95 22.43 -1.59
N TRP A 883 3.95 22.77 -0.30
CA TRP A 883 3.05 23.74 0.33
C TRP A 883 3.05 25.13 -0.35
N GLN A 884 4.05 25.45 -1.18
CA GLN A 884 4.08 26.69 -1.98
C GLN A 884 3.10 26.68 -3.14
N GLN A 885 2.88 25.52 -3.75
CA GLN A 885 2.08 25.35 -4.97
C GLN A 885 0.73 24.66 -4.70
N GLU A 886 0.63 23.86 -3.63
CA GLU A 886 -0.56 23.05 -3.35
C GLU A 886 -1.06 23.24 -1.89
N PRO A 887 -2.38 23.45 -1.67
CA PRO A 887 -2.96 23.42 -0.33
C PRO A 887 -3.15 21.98 0.17
N LEU A 888 -2.91 21.72 1.45
CA LEU A 888 -3.34 20.44 2.06
C LEU A 888 -4.85 20.48 2.32
N ILE A 889 -5.60 19.62 1.63
CA ILE A 889 -7.05 19.48 1.75
C ILE A 889 -7.38 18.14 2.42
N LEU A 890 -8.38 18.13 3.31
CA LEU A 890 -8.82 16.95 4.05
C LEU A 890 -10.32 16.73 3.89
N ASP A 891 -10.74 15.53 3.47
CA ASP A 891 -12.14 15.10 3.58
C ASP A 891 -12.38 14.47 4.95
N MET A 892 -13.01 15.26 5.83
CA MET A 892 -13.32 14.87 7.19
C MET A 892 -14.78 14.38 7.34
N GLY A 893 -15.46 14.16 6.20
CA GLY A 893 -16.85 13.70 6.15
C GLY A 893 -17.75 14.66 5.37
N GLY A 894 -17.64 14.67 4.04
CA GLY A 894 -18.57 15.37 3.16
C GLY A 894 -17.95 16.54 2.38
N LEU A 895 -16.69 16.41 1.97
CA LEU A 895 -16.04 17.32 1.02
C LEU A 895 -16.54 17.06 -0.42
N THR A 896 -17.03 18.11 -1.08
CA THR A 896 -17.54 18.04 -2.48
C THR A 896 -16.50 18.51 -3.51
N THR A 897 -16.73 18.19 -4.79
CA THR A 897 -15.96 18.73 -5.94
C THR A 897 -15.93 20.25 -5.98
N GLU A 898 -17.03 20.89 -5.58
CA GLU A 898 -17.22 22.34 -5.60
C GLU A 898 -16.44 22.99 -4.46
N ASP A 899 -16.32 22.31 -3.31
CA ASP A 899 -15.51 22.76 -2.18
C ASP A 899 -14.01 22.71 -2.47
N VAL A 900 -13.52 21.65 -3.11
CA VAL A 900 -12.12 21.54 -3.53
C VAL A 900 -11.74 22.73 -4.43
N ARG A 901 -12.52 22.99 -5.49
CA ARG A 901 -12.30 24.14 -6.39
C ARG A 901 -12.36 25.48 -5.66
N ALA A 902 -13.23 25.64 -4.67
CA ALA A 902 -13.33 26.86 -3.88
C ALA A 902 -12.09 27.07 -2.98
N ILE A 903 -11.55 25.99 -2.40
CA ILE A 903 -10.31 26.03 -1.59
C ILE A 903 -9.10 26.34 -2.49
N GLU A 904 -8.98 25.70 -3.65
CA GLU A 904 -7.94 25.96 -4.66
C GLU A 904 -7.98 27.42 -5.15
N THR A 905 -9.16 27.90 -5.55
CA THR A 905 -9.35 29.30 -6.00
C THR A 905 -8.97 30.29 -4.90
N ARG A 906 -9.33 30.01 -3.64
CA ARG A 906 -8.90 30.82 -2.48
C ARG A 906 -7.38 30.75 -2.31
N PHE A 907 -6.76 29.58 -2.35
CA PHE A 907 -5.31 29.41 -2.18
C PHE A 907 -4.54 30.21 -3.24
N LEU A 908 -4.92 30.13 -4.51
CA LEU A 908 -4.32 30.91 -5.60
C LEU A 908 -4.49 32.43 -5.38
N ALA A 909 -5.67 32.88 -4.92
CA ALA A 909 -5.88 34.29 -4.59
C ALA A 909 -4.96 34.78 -3.45
N TRP A 910 -4.74 33.97 -2.41
CA TRP A 910 -3.80 34.27 -1.34
C TRP A 910 -2.34 34.26 -1.82
N ARG A 911 -1.95 33.30 -2.66
CA ARG A 911 -0.61 33.24 -3.27
C ARG A 911 -0.30 34.44 -4.16
N ASN A 912 -1.30 35.03 -4.80
CA ASN A 912 -1.13 36.29 -5.54
C ASN A 912 -0.93 37.52 -4.63
N ILE A 913 -1.41 37.49 -3.38
CA ILE A 913 -1.29 38.59 -2.41
C ILE A 913 0.03 38.50 -1.64
N ASP A 914 0.41 37.29 -1.20
CA ASP A 914 1.64 37.03 -0.43
C ASP A 914 2.33 35.75 -0.92
N PRO A 915 3.04 35.79 -2.07
CA PRO A 915 3.62 34.60 -2.71
C PRO A 915 4.51 33.76 -1.79
N ALA A 916 5.23 34.42 -0.89
CA ALA A 916 6.17 33.80 0.05
C ALA A 916 5.58 33.61 1.48
N MET A 917 4.31 33.96 1.70
CA MET A 917 3.62 33.94 3.01
C MET A 917 4.40 34.70 4.11
N LYS A 918 5.02 35.82 3.71
CA LYS A 918 5.88 36.68 4.53
C LYS A 918 5.12 37.88 5.12
N LYS A 919 4.19 38.49 4.38
CA LYS A 919 3.58 39.80 4.68
C LYS A 919 2.41 39.77 5.67
N VAL A 920 1.83 38.62 6.01
CA VAL A 920 0.82 38.53 7.07
C VAL A 920 1.47 38.79 8.45
N GLY A 921 1.55 40.05 8.85
CA GLY A 921 2.04 40.47 10.17
C GLY A 921 1.14 39.97 11.30
N GLY A 922 1.70 39.85 12.51
CA GLY A 922 0.95 39.72 13.76
C GLY A 922 -0.10 38.60 13.86
N ASN A 923 0.30 37.42 14.32
CA ASN A 923 -0.57 36.35 14.85
C ASN A 923 -1.64 35.71 13.92
N VAL A 924 -1.97 36.26 12.74
CA VAL A 924 -2.96 35.64 11.82
C VAL A 924 -2.36 34.38 11.15
N ARG A 925 -2.49 33.25 11.84
CA ARG A 925 -2.34 31.90 11.28
C ARG A 925 -3.66 31.53 10.60
N GLU A 926 -3.88 31.77 9.30
CA GLU A 926 -5.24 31.61 8.72
C GLU A 926 -5.69 30.15 8.50
N PHE A 927 -6.04 29.45 9.59
CA PHE A 927 -6.85 28.24 9.53
C PHE A 927 -8.33 28.62 9.35
N GLU A 928 -8.89 28.50 8.13
CA GLU A 928 -10.31 28.82 7.90
C GLU A 928 -11.21 27.56 7.88
N TRP A 929 -12.12 27.44 8.85
CA TRP A 929 -13.05 26.30 8.97
C TRP A 929 -14.49 26.74 8.70
N ARG A 930 -15.06 26.36 7.55
CA ARG A 930 -16.37 26.89 7.10
C ARG A 930 -17.60 26.05 7.44
N SER A 931 -17.46 24.75 7.68
CA SER A 931 -18.56 23.86 8.12
C SER A 931 -18.03 22.53 8.66
N SER A 932 -18.89 21.56 8.95
CA SER A 932 -18.56 20.23 9.49
C SER A 932 -17.67 19.35 8.62
N SER A 933 -17.38 19.73 7.36
CA SER A 933 -16.67 18.89 6.39
C SER A 933 -15.46 19.55 5.68
N LYS A 934 -15.02 20.75 6.10
CA LYS A 934 -14.15 21.62 5.26
C LYS A 934 -13.00 22.26 6.04
N PHE A 935 -11.77 21.97 5.61
CA PHE A 935 -10.51 22.31 6.28
C PHE A 935 -9.51 22.89 5.26
N LYS A 936 -8.66 23.83 5.69
CA LYS A 936 -7.51 24.36 4.93
C LYS A 936 -6.31 24.56 5.88
N LEU A 937 -5.10 24.37 5.35
CA LEU A 937 -3.83 24.49 6.08
C LEU A 937 -2.88 25.43 5.31
N ASP A 938 -2.41 26.51 5.95
CA ASP A 938 -1.41 27.45 5.44
C ASP A 938 -0.30 27.64 6.48
N LEU A 939 0.98 27.66 6.08
CA LEU A 939 2.13 27.71 6.99
C LEU A 939 3.28 28.64 6.56
N ARG A 940 4.16 28.95 7.52
CA ARG A 940 5.36 29.79 7.34
C ARG A 940 6.66 28.98 7.28
N LEU A 941 7.65 29.60 6.64
CA LEU A 941 8.87 28.96 6.10
C LEU A 941 9.88 28.37 7.09
N ALA A 942 10.18 29.04 8.21
CA ALA A 942 11.43 28.82 8.94
C ALA A 942 11.64 27.34 9.36
N ALA A 943 10.71 26.80 10.14
CA ALA A 943 10.74 25.42 10.62
C ALA A 943 10.81 24.35 9.50
N PHE A 944 10.43 24.68 8.27
CA PHE A 944 10.37 23.72 7.16
C PHE A 944 11.73 23.46 6.51
N MET A 945 12.72 24.34 6.69
CA MET A 945 14.07 24.13 6.16
C MET A 945 14.82 23.10 7.02
N ASP A 946 14.80 23.30 8.34
CA ASP A 946 15.39 22.38 9.32
C ASP A 946 14.78 20.96 9.23
N ILE A 947 13.45 20.87 9.04
CA ILE A 947 12.75 19.60 8.79
C ILE A 947 13.26 18.89 7.53
N ASN A 948 13.54 19.64 6.45
CA ASN A 948 13.92 19.05 5.17
C ASN A 948 15.40 18.64 5.12
N ASP A 949 16.27 19.34 5.88
CA ASP A 949 17.66 18.94 6.08
C ASP A 949 17.77 17.74 7.02
N ALA A 950 16.97 17.71 8.10
CA ALA A 950 16.80 16.53 8.95
C ALA A 950 16.23 15.32 8.17
N PHE A 951 15.28 15.55 7.26
CA PHE A 951 14.77 14.51 6.36
C PHE A 951 15.83 14.04 5.36
N SER A 952 16.70 14.93 4.87
CA SER A 952 17.79 14.55 3.95
C SER A 952 18.81 13.66 4.64
N ALA A 953 19.26 14.02 5.85
CA ALA A 953 20.10 13.17 6.70
C ALA A 953 19.40 11.84 7.08
N SER A 954 18.07 11.85 7.24
CA SER A 954 17.24 10.67 7.45
C SER A 954 17.09 9.79 6.19
N ALA A 955 17.25 10.33 4.98
CA ALA A 955 17.00 9.63 3.72
C ALA A 955 18.28 9.07 3.08
N ASP A 956 19.44 9.70 3.28
CA ASP A 956 20.73 9.17 2.79
C ASP A 956 21.13 7.84 3.46
N THR A 957 20.46 7.46 4.55
CA THR A 957 20.59 6.13 5.18
C THR A 957 19.85 4.99 4.45
N HIS A 958 19.11 5.25 3.36
CA HIS A 958 18.37 4.24 2.57
C HIS A 958 19.25 3.21 1.81
N THR A 959 20.52 3.00 2.18
CA THR A 959 21.46 2.08 1.51
C THR A 959 21.33 0.62 1.97
N GLY A 960 20.11 0.07 1.90
CA GLY A 960 19.84 -1.37 1.91
C GLY A 960 20.02 -2.13 3.24
N HIS A 961 20.64 -1.52 4.25
CA HIS A 961 20.75 -2.09 5.59
C HIS A 961 19.64 -1.55 6.50
N LEU A 962 19.02 -2.45 7.26
CA LEU A 962 18.03 -2.14 8.29
C LEU A 962 18.72 -1.55 9.53
N VAL A 963 19.08 -0.27 9.46
CA VAL A 963 19.77 0.49 10.52
C VAL A 963 19.03 0.33 11.86
N ASP A 964 19.76 -0.10 12.90
CA ASP A 964 19.23 -0.39 14.24
C ASP A 964 19.15 0.85 15.16
N ASP A 965 19.65 2.01 14.71
CA ASP A 965 19.76 3.22 15.52
C ASP A 965 18.58 4.19 15.36
N PHE A 966 17.96 4.55 16.50
CA PHE A 966 16.79 5.46 16.59
C PHE A 966 17.15 6.95 16.44
N GLY A 967 18.02 7.28 15.48
CA GLY A 967 18.57 8.63 15.27
C GLY A 967 17.53 9.74 15.09
N TYR A 968 16.32 9.40 14.61
CA TYR A 968 15.23 10.33 14.31
C TYR A 968 14.64 11.07 15.53
N VAL A 969 14.91 10.60 16.75
CA VAL A 969 14.45 11.23 18.01
C VAL A 969 15.44 12.27 18.54
N PHE A 970 16.70 12.24 18.09
CA PHE A 970 17.73 13.18 18.51
C PHE A 970 17.72 14.46 17.65
N VAL A 971 18.16 15.57 18.25
CA VAL A 971 18.34 16.86 17.54
C VAL A 971 19.75 16.95 16.99
N SER A 972 19.88 17.20 15.69
CA SER A 972 21.18 17.57 15.11
C SER A 972 21.39 19.08 15.27
N LEU A 973 22.11 19.47 16.33
CA LEU A 973 22.49 20.86 16.59
C LEU A 973 23.65 21.27 15.65
N THR A 974 23.31 21.57 14.40
CA THR A 974 24.27 21.93 13.35
C THR A 974 24.65 23.42 13.37
N ALA A 975 25.65 23.80 12.58
CA ALA A 975 26.14 25.17 12.40
C ALA A 975 25.12 26.19 11.83
N ALA A 976 23.90 25.77 11.48
CA ALA A 976 22.78 26.69 11.25
C ALA A 976 22.28 27.36 12.55
N THR A 977 22.57 26.76 13.71
CA THR A 977 22.14 27.23 15.04
C THR A 977 23.09 28.31 15.55
N GLY A 978 22.71 29.59 15.44
CA GLY A 978 23.61 30.72 15.76
C GLY A 978 24.07 30.83 17.23
N ALA A 979 23.37 30.18 18.16
CA ALA A 979 23.79 29.95 19.54
C ALA A 979 22.93 28.84 20.17
N VAL A 980 23.48 28.07 21.12
CA VAL A 980 22.74 27.07 21.91
C VAL A 980 22.91 27.37 23.39
N ALA A 981 21.81 27.33 24.16
CA ALA A 981 21.82 27.49 25.61
C ALA A 981 21.26 26.24 26.28
N TYR A 982 22.09 25.56 27.07
CA TYR A 982 21.69 24.39 27.85
C TYR A 982 21.09 24.82 29.19
N CYS A 983 19.76 24.90 29.25
CA CYS A 983 19.04 25.10 30.51
C CYS A 983 18.81 23.76 31.22
N ARG A 984 19.29 23.64 32.46
CA ARG A 984 18.92 22.56 33.39
C ARG A 984 18.29 23.18 34.62
N ASP A 985 17.02 22.87 34.87
CA ASP A 985 16.34 23.35 36.06
C ASP A 985 16.87 22.65 37.33
N GLY A 986 17.23 23.45 38.34
CA GLY A 986 17.20 23.03 39.74
C GLY A 986 18.52 22.72 40.47
N GLU A 987 19.66 22.50 39.80
CA GLU A 987 20.95 22.28 40.48
C GLU A 987 22.11 23.07 39.85
N TYR A 988 22.92 23.72 40.69
CA TYR A 988 23.97 24.70 40.34
C TYR A 988 25.28 24.07 39.80
N PRO A 989 26.18 24.84 39.13
CA PRO A 989 26.01 26.14 38.48
C PRO A 989 26.44 26.15 36.98
N TRP A 990 26.24 27.28 36.32
CA TRP A 990 26.51 27.52 34.89
C TRP A 990 27.98 27.36 34.47
N PHE A 991 28.19 26.74 33.31
CA PHE A 991 29.34 26.98 32.44
C PHE A 991 28.84 27.47 31.07
N PHE A 992 29.38 28.59 30.59
CA PHE A 992 29.32 28.94 29.17
C PHE A 992 30.49 28.26 28.46
N SER A 993 30.22 27.51 27.41
CA SER A 993 31.23 27.06 26.43
C SER A 993 31.01 27.82 25.13
N ASP A 994 31.92 28.73 24.79
CA ASP A 994 31.98 29.28 23.43
C ASP A 994 32.29 28.13 22.46
N THR A 995 31.39 27.87 21.50
CA THR A 995 31.60 26.85 20.47
C THR A 995 32.50 27.40 19.37
N SER A 996 33.81 27.27 19.56
CA SER A 996 34.83 27.60 18.57
C SER A 996 35.91 26.52 18.41
N GLU A 997 35.49 25.29 18.16
CA GLU A 997 36.25 24.23 17.47
C GLU A 997 35.29 23.22 16.82
#